data_AF-A0A2L2NSD9-F1
#
_entry.id   AF-A0A2L2NSD9-F1
#
_cell.length_a   1.000
_cell.length_b   1.000
_cell.length_c   1.000
_cell.angle_alpha   90.00
_cell.angle_beta   90.00
_cell.angle_gamma   90.00
#
_symmetry.space_group_name_H-M   'P 1'
#
loop_
_entity.id
_entity.type
_entity.pdbx_description
1 polymer ?
#
loop_
_entity_poly.entity_id
_entity_poly.type
_entity_poly.pdbx_seq_one_letter_code
_entity_poly.pdbx_strand_id
1 'polypeptide(L)'
;MLASSIIDASLTAQNIAFRPGGPSVSFGVSVINRSNQFASFQLEIKAAGAGEQSNWYHLSPDVSAAKSPGDRTDFQVKILDSPIPDFVGIINLTVRVFSPQLSEERRLVLRLTLEPSSELNLLRIGLPTKRFQVYPRNVVDIPVTVKNVGSQPYQVRLQCTELESSWLVGSSERYIEIPANEEITATFQCQPPRADRVASRDYPLIIIAKSHLGTPVEAQGIVEVLPVGFMEFEVQPQQQSIPAKRPWLPNWRSRSSTFQLMFKNNSNLLQTLDLEVRGQDAKGCQIQISPEKPVLPLGEITSTNLTISPRRLWIGWSRKLKFELKPWLSDPRLGSTDPATQILFLKVFPIVPLWLLLTLLLAIAAAIFIPKPITHLAGVNAVRLSGTSGRSPLVMSASDDCSVRTWGVTDWGTLTPQGTLSKGTLAKTCTDTQPNSDKGLLAITQQAIRSLALIPVKNNQVFAGLENGTVQVWDINTGKGLYTLKDPNDQTSDRILDLMFTRNSLTLYTSYGSGTIRSWQRPRDVRFDSKPAKVLKVPDRFAYQAWSLALSPDEKILVSAGQFKRLVLWDVANSQPWQLRLSENAQNRGENDFFWDINFAPNTSILAASDSDGYVTLWDLSQCQKATPKGSPKEQLPQQSCEQRARWQVSKTSVRNILFTPDRRWLVSAGDDGQILAWRLTAKVTPDLTQKPKRIATLPSRITSLDLIAKEQGVWIASGSDDAQVHLYRFNPDE
;
A
#
# COMPACT_ATOMS: atom_id res chain seq x y z
N MET A 1 66.95 45.87 -78.17
CA MET A 1 65.76 45.49 -77.38
C MET A 1 65.82 44.00 -77.14
N LEU A 2 66.23 43.59 -75.94
CA LEU A 2 66.19 42.19 -75.51
C LEU A 2 64.74 41.90 -75.10
N ALA A 3 64.10 40.92 -75.73
CA ALA A 3 62.75 40.48 -75.37
C ALA A 3 62.75 40.06 -73.89
N SER A 4 62.01 40.80 -73.06
CA SER A 4 61.86 40.49 -71.64
C SER A 4 61.00 39.23 -71.50
N SER A 5 61.61 38.13 -71.05
CA SER A 5 60.93 36.86 -70.77
C SER A 5 59.84 37.06 -69.72
N ILE A 6 58.69 36.42 -69.95
CA ILE A 6 57.49 36.55 -69.10
C ILE A 6 57.65 35.72 -67.81
N ILE A 7 58.58 34.75 -67.78
CA ILE A 7 58.94 33.93 -66.62
C ILE A 7 60.41 34.17 -66.27
N ASP A 8 60.65 34.86 -65.16
CA ASP A 8 62.00 35.11 -64.63
C ASP A 8 62.32 34.09 -63.54
N ALA A 9 63.39 33.30 -63.71
CA ALA A 9 63.72 32.20 -62.80
C ALA A 9 65.23 32.09 -62.52
N SER A 10 65.59 31.82 -61.26
CA SER A 10 66.97 31.70 -60.79
C SER A 10 67.18 30.54 -59.82
N LEU A 11 68.34 29.90 -59.87
CA LEU A 11 68.75 28.85 -58.93
C LEU A 11 69.49 29.45 -57.72
N THR A 12 69.30 28.88 -56.52
CA THR A 12 70.07 29.28 -55.34
C THR A 12 71.51 28.75 -55.35
N ALA A 13 71.77 27.67 -56.08
CA ALA A 13 73.10 27.08 -56.26
C ALA A 13 73.25 26.56 -57.69
N GLN A 14 74.45 26.68 -58.27
CA GLN A 14 74.74 26.17 -59.62
C GLN A 14 75.42 24.80 -59.60
N ASN A 15 76.02 24.42 -58.47
CA ASN A 15 76.71 23.15 -58.27
C ASN A 15 76.31 22.54 -56.92
N ILE A 16 75.95 21.26 -56.90
CA ILE A 16 75.69 20.50 -55.67
C ILE A 16 76.38 19.13 -55.74
N ALA A 17 76.77 18.57 -54.60
CA ALA A 17 77.30 17.22 -54.48
C ALA A 17 76.30 16.34 -53.72
N PHE A 18 76.12 15.09 -54.15
CA PHE A 18 75.22 14.13 -53.51
C PHE A 18 75.89 12.77 -53.41
N ARG A 19 75.73 12.11 -52.26
CA ARG A 19 76.22 10.76 -52.00
C ARG A 19 75.02 9.81 -51.82
N PRO A 20 74.81 8.81 -52.70
CA PRO A 20 73.75 7.82 -52.54
C PRO A 20 73.85 7.08 -51.20
N GLY A 21 72.74 6.99 -50.47
CA GLY A 21 72.70 6.45 -49.09
C GLY A 21 73.09 7.43 -47.98
N GLY A 22 73.54 8.64 -48.32
CA GLY A 22 73.84 9.72 -47.37
C GLY A 22 72.67 10.69 -47.13
N PRO A 23 72.89 11.80 -46.39
CA PRO A 23 71.87 12.82 -46.20
C PRO A 23 71.48 13.48 -47.53
N SER A 24 70.17 13.67 -47.72
CA SER A 24 69.60 14.37 -48.88
C SER A 24 70.12 15.79 -49.04
N VAL A 25 70.32 16.25 -50.27
CA VAL A 25 70.81 17.59 -50.60
C VAL A 25 69.73 18.38 -51.33
N SER A 26 69.58 19.67 -51.01
CA SER A 26 68.55 20.52 -51.59
C SER A 26 69.08 21.79 -52.24
N PHE A 27 68.38 22.26 -53.26
CA PHE A 27 68.58 23.57 -53.86
C PHE A 27 67.25 24.25 -54.14
N GLY A 28 67.24 25.58 -54.07
CA GLY A 28 66.07 26.39 -54.32
C GLY A 28 66.00 26.87 -55.77
N VAL A 29 64.77 27.09 -56.24
CA VAL A 29 64.45 27.71 -57.52
C VAL A 29 63.46 28.83 -57.25
N SER A 30 63.85 30.07 -57.54
CA SER A 30 63.00 31.25 -57.38
C SER A 30 62.41 31.63 -58.72
N VAL A 31 61.09 31.80 -58.78
CA VAL A 31 60.34 32.11 -60.00
C VAL A 31 59.50 33.36 -59.77
N ILE A 32 59.62 34.36 -60.64
CA ILE A 32 58.90 35.63 -60.59
C ILE A 32 57.99 35.74 -61.81
N ASN A 33 56.72 36.05 -61.60
CA ASN A 33 55.77 36.28 -62.67
C ASN A 33 56.00 37.67 -63.29
N ARG A 34 56.49 37.76 -64.52
CA ARG A 34 56.63 39.04 -65.26
C ARG A 34 55.50 39.26 -66.28
N SER A 35 54.47 38.40 -66.28
CA SER A 35 53.29 38.56 -67.13
C SER A 35 52.34 39.63 -66.61
N ASN A 36 51.33 39.97 -67.41
CA ASN A 36 50.22 40.86 -67.04
C ASN A 36 49.00 40.11 -66.45
N GLN A 37 49.11 38.82 -66.14
CA GLN A 37 48.03 38.00 -65.59
C GLN A 37 48.49 37.11 -64.44
N PHE A 38 47.56 36.51 -63.71
CA PHE A 38 47.89 35.53 -62.67
C PHE A 38 48.35 34.21 -63.30
N ALA A 39 49.45 33.65 -62.80
CA ALA A 39 50.00 32.40 -63.30
C ALA A 39 50.48 31.49 -62.16
N SER A 40 50.19 30.19 -62.25
CA SER A 40 50.79 29.16 -61.39
C SER A 40 51.99 28.55 -62.11
N PHE A 41 53.05 28.25 -61.37
CA PHE A 41 54.28 27.69 -61.90
C PHE A 41 54.46 26.25 -61.43
N GLN A 42 55.07 25.44 -62.30
CA GLN A 42 55.44 24.06 -62.06
C GLN A 42 56.89 23.83 -62.47
N LEU A 43 57.55 22.91 -61.77
CA LEU A 43 58.93 22.51 -62.02
C LEU A 43 59.00 21.05 -62.45
N GLU A 44 59.83 20.78 -63.44
CA GLU A 44 60.19 19.42 -63.88
C GLU A 44 61.72 19.34 -63.94
N ILE A 45 62.31 18.28 -63.36
CA ILE A 45 63.77 18.11 -63.31
C ILE A 45 64.17 16.90 -64.13
N LYS A 46 65.05 17.13 -65.10
CA LYS A 46 65.55 16.09 -65.99
C LYS A 46 67.05 15.95 -65.84
N ALA A 47 67.50 14.71 -65.73
CA ALA A 47 68.91 14.34 -65.86
C ALA A 47 69.08 13.60 -67.19
N ALA A 48 70.15 13.89 -67.92
CA ALA A 48 70.46 13.15 -69.14
C ALA A 48 70.79 11.69 -68.77
N GLY A 49 70.03 10.73 -69.29
CA GLY A 49 70.19 9.29 -68.99
C GLY A 49 69.32 8.74 -67.87
N ALA A 50 68.54 9.58 -67.18
CA ALA A 50 67.53 9.10 -66.23
C ALA A 50 66.28 8.60 -66.96
N GLY A 51 65.67 7.52 -66.45
CA GLY A 51 64.38 7.01 -66.94
C GLY A 51 63.21 7.97 -66.65
N GLU A 52 62.05 7.74 -67.26
CA GLU A 52 60.87 8.61 -67.13
C GLU A 52 60.29 8.70 -65.70
N GLN A 53 60.65 7.78 -64.80
CA GLN A 53 60.16 7.75 -63.43
C GLN A 53 60.96 8.66 -62.49
N SER A 54 60.29 9.67 -61.92
CA SER A 54 60.88 10.77 -61.14
C SER A 54 60.94 10.51 -59.63
N ASN A 55 61.44 9.35 -59.19
CA ASN A 55 61.46 8.99 -57.76
C ASN A 55 62.74 9.42 -57.02
N TRP A 56 63.68 10.09 -57.71
CA TRP A 56 65.00 10.45 -57.18
C TRP A 56 65.07 11.88 -56.64
N TYR A 57 64.01 12.68 -56.77
CA TYR A 57 63.90 14.01 -56.16
C TYR A 57 62.48 14.30 -55.66
N HIS A 58 62.37 15.24 -54.72
CA HIS A 58 61.10 15.73 -54.18
C HIS A 58 61.03 17.25 -54.34
N LEU A 59 59.86 17.77 -54.72
CA LEU A 59 59.60 19.20 -54.87
C LEU A 59 58.76 19.74 -53.71
N SER A 60 59.00 20.97 -53.29
CA SER A 60 58.16 21.63 -52.30
C SER A 60 58.11 23.14 -52.57
N PRO A 61 56.95 23.72 -52.91
CA PRO A 61 55.68 23.03 -53.25
C PRO A 61 55.77 22.32 -54.62
N ASP A 62 54.87 21.36 -54.89
CA ASP A 62 54.81 20.68 -56.20
C ASP A 62 54.32 21.63 -57.32
N VAL A 63 53.37 22.49 -56.99
CA VAL A 63 52.80 23.52 -57.87
C VAL A 63 52.64 24.80 -57.06
N SER A 64 52.97 25.95 -57.64
CA SER A 64 52.72 27.22 -56.96
C SER A 64 51.24 27.58 -56.98
N ALA A 65 50.78 28.27 -55.93
CA ALA A 65 49.56 29.07 -56.05
C ALA A 65 49.73 30.12 -57.17
N ALA A 66 48.61 30.57 -57.75
CA ALA A 66 48.63 31.59 -58.79
C ALA A 66 49.23 32.90 -58.25
N LYS A 67 50.27 33.41 -58.89
CA LYS A 67 51.01 34.62 -58.50
C LYS A 67 50.59 35.81 -59.35
N SER A 68 50.40 36.97 -58.72
CA SER A 68 50.08 38.20 -59.44
C SER A 68 51.30 38.70 -60.21
N PRO A 69 51.14 39.60 -61.21
CA PRO A 69 52.27 40.27 -61.86
C PRO A 69 53.25 40.89 -60.87
N GLY A 70 54.51 40.45 -60.91
CA GLY A 70 55.59 40.88 -60.01
C GLY A 70 55.85 39.98 -58.81
N ASP A 71 54.93 39.07 -58.46
CA ASP A 71 55.08 38.18 -57.31
C ASP A 71 56.03 37.01 -57.57
N ARG A 72 56.63 36.52 -56.47
CA ARG A 72 57.61 35.43 -56.44
C ARG A 72 57.06 34.15 -55.81
N THR A 73 57.51 33.01 -56.31
CA THR A 73 57.43 31.69 -55.66
C THR A 73 58.85 31.14 -55.48
N ASP A 74 59.13 30.59 -54.31
CA ASP A 74 60.34 29.81 -54.06
C ASP A 74 59.99 28.32 -53.97
N PHE A 75 60.61 27.53 -54.85
CA PHE A 75 60.57 26.09 -54.82
C PHE A 75 61.82 25.56 -54.15
N GLN A 76 61.69 24.48 -53.38
CA GLN A 76 62.79 23.69 -52.86
C GLN A 76 62.79 22.33 -53.55
N VAL A 77 63.93 22.00 -54.15
CA VAL A 77 64.19 20.70 -54.76
C VAL A 77 65.09 19.92 -53.81
N LYS A 78 64.68 18.72 -53.43
CA LYS A 78 65.45 17.82 -52.56
C LYS A 78 65.83 16.55 -53.34
N ILE A 79 67.12 16.31 -53.51
CA ILE A 79 67.64 15.08 -54.13
C ILE A 79 67.62 13.96 -53.09
N LEU A 80 66.94 12.86 -53.42
CA LEU A 80 66.73 11.70 -52.56
C LEU A 80 67.59 10.51 -52.97
N ASP A 81 67.85 10.35 -54.27
CA ASP A 81 68.63 9.24 -54.82
C ASP A 81 69.38 9.67 -56.09
N SER A 82 70.24 8.79 -56.61
CA SER A 82 70.94 9.02 -57.88
C SER A 82 69.97 8.95 -59.06
N PRO A 83 69.95 9.95 -59.97
CA PRO A 83 69.14 9.90 -61.19
C PRO A 83 69.53 8.76 -62.14
N ILE A 84 70.77 8.28 -62.05
CA ILE A 84 71.28 7.14 -62.82
C ILE A 84 71.87 6.14 -61.81
N PRO A 85 71.35 4.91 -61.70
CA PRO A 85 71.90 3.89 -60.81
C PRO A 85 73.38 3.65 -61.09
N ASP A 86 74.18 3.53 -60.02
CA ASP A 86 75.61 3.19 -60.04
C ASP A 86 76.55 4.12 -60.83
N PHE A 87 76.06 5.30 -61.27
CA PHE A 87 76.90 6.32 -61.91
C PHE A 87 77.60 7.20 -60.87
N VAL A 88 78.93 7.29 -60.98
CA VAL A 88 79.78 8.21 -60.22
C VAL A 88 80.37 9.24 -61.18
N GLY A 89 80.17 10.52 -60.91
CA GLY A 89 80.60 11.59 -61.81
C GLY A 89 79.69 12.81 -61.80
N ILE A 90 79.87 13.70 -62.78
CA ILE A 90 79.11 14.96 -62.88
C ILE A 90 77.97 14.79 -63.89
N ILE A 91 76.75 15.11 -63.45
CA ILE A 91 75.53 15.13 -64.27
C ILE A 91 74.98 16.55 -64.35
N ASN A 92 74.54 16.97 -65.53
CA ASN A 92 73.80 18.22 -65.70
C ASN A 92 72.30 17.95 -65.49
N LEU A 93 71.73 18.60 -64.49
CA LEU A 93 70.29 18.65 -64.25
C LEU A 93 69.69 19.83 -65.01
N THR A 94 68.64 19.57 -65.79
CA THR A 94 67.83 20.59 -66.44
C THR A 94 66.58 20.81 -65.61
N VAL A 95 66.44 22.00 -65.04
CA VAL A 95 65.24 22.44 -64.33
C VAL A 95 64.36 23.22 -65.30
N ARG A 96 63.22 22.64 -65.65
CA ARG A 96 62.23 23.24 -66.53
C ARG A 96 61.14 23.88 -65.66
N VAL A 97 61.02 25.19 -65.75
CA VAL A 97 59.97 25.99 -65.11
C VAL A 97 58.96 26.35 -66.18
N PHE A 98 57.70 26.00 -65.97
CA PHE A 98 56.63 26.31 -66.91
C PHE A 98 55.36 26.68 -66.15
N SER A 99 54.45 27.35 -66.84
CA SER A 99 53.11 27.66 -66.33
C SER A 99 52.09 27.14 -67.34
N PRO A 100 51.08 26.34 -66.94
CA PRO A 100 50.01 25.93 -67.85
C PRO A 100 49.23 27.12 -68.45
N GLN A 101 49.26 28.28 -67.79
CA GLN A 101 48.55 29.49 -68.21
C GLN A 101 49.37 30.42 -69.11
N LEU A 102 50.69 30.20 -69.22
CA LEU A 102 51.59 31.00 -70.06
C LEU A 102 52.16 30.12 -71.16
N SER A 103 52.27 30.65 -72.38
CA SER A 103 52.85 29.93 -73.52
C SER A 103 54.38 29.91 -73.54
N GLU A 104 55.03 30.33 -72.45
CA GLU A 104 56.49 30.41 -72.33
C GLU A 104 56.98 29.45 -71.23
N GLU A 105 58.15 28.84 -71.45
CA GLU A 105 58.86 28.04 -70.45
C GLU A 105 60.29 28.54 -70.28
N ARG A 106 60.86 28.35 -69.08
CA ARG A 106 62.22 28.73 -68.74
C ARG A 106 63.01 27.49 -68.30
N ARG A 107 64.21 27.32 -68.86
CA ARG A 107 65.10 26.20 -68.51
C ARG A 107 66.36 26.73 -67.82
N LEU A 108 66.72 26.11 -66.70
CA LEU A 108 67.94 26.37 -65.94
C LEU A 108 68.77 25.09 -65.87
N VAL A 109 70.10 25.22 -65.81
CA VAL A 109 71.01 24.07 -65.73
C VAL A 109 71.79 24.13 -64.42
N LEU A 110 71.83 23.00 -63.71
CA LEU A 110 72.55 22.81 -62.46
C LEU A 110 73.48 21.61 -62.58
N ARG A 111 74.69 21.67 -62.02
CA ARG A 111 75.63 20.54 -62.01
C ARG A 111 75.49 19.75 -60.71
N LEU A 112 75.23 18.45 -60.83
CA LEU A 112 75.17 17.49 -59.73
C LEU A 112 76.41 16.59 -59.78
N THR A 113 77.21 16.57 -58.71
CA THR A 113 78.35 15.66 -58.56
C THR A 113 77.94 14.46 -57.71
N LEU A 114 78.03 13.25 -58.24
CA LEU A 114 77.68 12.00 -57.56
C LEU A 114 78.93 11.31 -57.02
N GLU A 115 78.92 11.00 -55.72
CA GLU A 115 80.01 10.29 -55.01
C GLU A 115 79.73 8.78 -54.86
N PRO A 116 80.75 7.91 -54.69
CA PRO A 116 80.58 6.45 -54.53
C PRO A 116 79.77 6.06 -53.28
N SER A 117 78.95 5.00 -53.37
CA SER A 117 78.22 4.40 -52.24
C SER A 117 79.04 3.35 -51.49
N SER A 118 78.78 3.14 -50.20
CA SER A 118 79.63 2.35 -49.30
C SER A 118 79.02 1.06 -48.72
N GLU A 119 77.88 0.55 -49.19
CA GLU A 119 77.24 -0.65 -48.60
C GLU A 119 76.71 -1.67 -49.63
N LEU A 120 77.20 -2.92 -49.54
CA LEU A 120 76.75 -4.09 -50.30
C LEU A 120 75.62 -4.83 -49.53
N ASN A 121 74.38 -4.35 -49.62
CA ASN A 121 73.21 -5.11 -49.12
C ASN A 121 72.62 -5.97 -50.25
N LEU A 122 72.76 -7.31 -50.14
CA LEU A 122 72.33 -8.28 -51.16
C LEU A 122 70.87 -8.75 -51.03
N LEU A 123 70.17 -8.32 -49.99
CA LEU A 123 68.73 -8.59 -49.76
C LEU A 123 67.98 -7.27 -49.62
N ARG A 124 66.77 -7.21 -50.19
CA ARG A 124 65.82 -6.11 -49.97
C ARG A 124 64.51 -6.67 -49.43
N ILE A 125 63.99 -6.07 -48.37
CA ILE A 125 62.71 -6.44 -47.76
C ILE A 125 61.74 -5.26 -47.87
N GLY A 126 60.49 -5.55 -48.21
CA GLY A 126 59.43 -4.57 -48.35
C GLY A 126 58.14 -5.04 -47.72
N LEU A 127 57.37 -4.08 -47.21
CA LEU A 127 55.95 -4.27 -46.94
C LEU A 127 55.18 -3.44 -47.97
N PRO A 128 54.15 -4.02 -48.63
CA PRO A 128 53.37 -3.28 -49.63
C PRO A 128 52.59 -2.12 -48.99
N THR A 129 52.22 -2.26 -47.71
CA THR A 129 51.68 -1.18 -46.88
C THR A 129 52.36 -1.19 -45.51
N LYS A 130 52.49 -0.01 -44.89
CA LYS A 130 53.06 0.11 -43.54
C LYS A 130 52.01 -0.01 -42.42
N ARG A 131 50.71 -0.04 -42.75
CA ARG A 131 49.60 -0.03 -41.79
C ARG A 131 48.56 -1.08 -42.19
N PHE A 132 48.26 -1.98 -41.26
CA PHE A 132 47.29 -3.07 -41.42
C PHE A 132 46.18 -2.89 -40.39
N GLN A 133 44.93 -2.75 -40.84
CA GLN A 133 43.79 -2.54 -39.95
C GLN A 133 43.03 -3.84 -39.73
N VAL A 134 42.70 -4.14 -38.47
CA VAL A 134 42.03 -5.39 -38.12
C VAL A 134 41.08 -5.20 -36.94
N TYR A 135 39.93 -5.86 -36.99
CA TYR A 135 39.04 -5.99 -35.83
C TYR A 135 39.48 -7.17 -34.96
N PRO A 136 39.35 -7.09 -33.62
CA PRO A 136 39.51 -8.23 -32.73
C PRO A 136 38.84 -9.51 -33.24
N ARG A 137 39.52 -10.67 -33.14
CA ARG A 137 39.17 -11.98 -33.74
C ARG A 137 39.17 -12.08 -35.26
N ASN A 138 39.25 -11.00 -36.02
CA ASN A 138 39.42 -11.10 -37.46
C ASN A 138 40.89 -11.36 -37.78
N VAL A 139 41.13 -12.06 -38.89
CA VAL A 139 42.48 -12.32 -39.39
C VAL A 139 42.86 -11.21 -40.36
N VAL A 140 44.09 -10.70 -40.27
CA VAL A 140 44.71 -9.82 -41.25
C VAL A 140 45.98 -10.48 -41.78
N ASP A 141 46.12 -10.44 -43.10
CA ASP A 141 47.29 -10.95 -43.80
C ASP A 141 48.34 -9.84 -43.92
N ILE A 142 49.55 -10.11 -43.44
CA ILE A 142 50.72 -9.23 -43.51
C ILE A 142 51.66 -9.81 -44.59
N PRO A 143 51.50 -9.42 -45.87
CA PRO A 143 52.40 -9.81 -46.94
C PRO A 143 53.75 -9.11 -46.80
N VAL A 144 54.83 -9.87 -46.91
CA VAL A 144 56.22 -9.42 -46.85
C VAL A 144 56.87 -9.79 -48.16
N THR A 145 57.40 -8.82 -48.89
CA THR A 145 58.16 -9.08 -50.12
C THR A 145 59.65 -9.09 -49.80
N VAL A 146 60.35 -10.09 -50.32
CA VAL A 146 61.78 -10.27 -50.11
C VAL A 146 62.43 -10.52 -51.46
N LYS A 147 63.34 -9.64 -51.84
CA LYS A 147 64.06 -9.68 -53.11
C LYS A 147 65.54 -10.01 -52.88
N ASN A 148 66.00 -11.03 -53.58
CA ASN A 148 67.41 -11.38 -53.65
C ASN A 148 68.06 -10.62 -54.80
N VAL A 149 68.96 -9.68 -54.51
CA VAL A 149 69.71 -8.95 -55.56
C VAL A 149 71.08 -9.56 -55.84
N GLY A 150 71.39 -10.70 -55.20
CA GLY A 150 72.59 -11.49 -55.46
C GLY A 150 72.45 -12.46 -56.63
N SER A 151 73.59 -12.98 -57.10
CA SER A 151 73.70 -13.89 -58.24
C SER A 151 73.57 -15.38 -57.88
N GLN A 152 73.24 -15.72 -56.63
CA GLN A 152 73.08 -17.09 -56.12
C GLN A 152 71.78 -17.21 -55.30
N PRO A 153 71.15 -18.39 -55.22
CA PRO A 153 69.98 -18.59 -54.37
C PRO A 153 70.33 -18.46 -52.88
N TYR A 154 69.44 -17.85 -52.09
CA TYR A 154 69.61 -17.67 -50.64
C TYR A 154 68.49 -18.33 -49.86
N GLN A 155 68.84 -19.07 -48.81
CA GLN A 155 67.90 -19.44 -47.75
C GLN A 155 67.81 -18.31 -46.72
N VAL A 156 66.59 -17.81 -46.53
CA VAL A 156 66.26 -16.68 -45.67
C VAL A 156 65.29 -17.13 -44.59
N ARG A 157 65.61 -16.81 -43.34
CA ARG A 157 64.70 -16.92 -42.21
C ARG A 157 64.00 -15.57 -42.01
N LEU A 158 62.69 -15.54 -42.23
CA LEU A 158 61.84 -14.41 -41.89
C LEU A 158 61.31 -14.59 -40.50
N GLN A 159 61.46 -13.57 -39.66
CA GLN A 159 60.98 -13.56 -38.29
C GLN A 159 60.11 -12.32 -38.07
N CYS A 160 58.87 -12.53 -37.62
CA CYS A 160 58.01 -11.45 -37.16
C CYS A 160 58.25 -11.22 -35.66
N THR A 161 58.63 -9.99 -35.31
CA THR A 161 58.98 -9.53 -33.96
C THR A 161 58.13 -8.31 -33.58
N GLU A 162 58.16 -7.92 -32.30
CA GLU A 162 57.33 -6.87 -31.66
C GLU A 162 55.82 -7.20 -31.49
N LEU A 163 55.22 -8.02 -32.34
CA LEU A 163 53.86 -8.54 -32.13
C LEU A 163 53.85 -9.70 -31.13
N GLU A 164 52.79 -9.79 -30.31
CA GLU A 164 52.59 -10.94 -29.43
C GLU A 164 52.48 -12.24 -30.24
N SER A 165 53.25 -13.27 -29.86
CA SER A 165 53.28 -14.55 -30.57
C SER A 165 51.92 -15.26 -30.59
N SER A 166 51.05 -14.96 -29.63
CA SER A 166 49.68 -15.49 -29.55
C SER A 166 48.74 -14.92 -30.62
N TRP A 167 49.11 -13.80 -31.26
CA TRP A 167 48.33 -13.20 -32.34
C TRP A 167 48.68 -13.81 -33.70
N LEU A 168 49.86 -14.41 -33.85
CA LEU A 168 50.28 -14.98 -35.12
C LEU A 168 49.65 -16.37 -35.29
N VAL A 169 48.92 -16.56 -36.39
CA VAL A 169 48.33 -17.85 -36.73
C VAL A 169 49.43 -18.73 -37.34
N GLY A 170 49.92 -19.69 -36.56
CA GLY A 170 51.04 -20.57 -36.93
C GLY A 170 52.36 -20.16 -36.29
N SER A 171 53.45 -20.22 -37.05
CA SER A 171 54.80 -19.87 -36.59
C SER A 171 55.11 -18.38 -36.80
N SER A 172 55.80 -17.75 -35.83
CA SER A 172 56.39 -16.41 -35.97
C SER A 172 57.60 -16.38 -36.90
N GLU A 173 58.03 -17.55 -37.37
CA GLU A 173 59.18 -17.74 -38.24
C GLU A 173 58.81 -18.52 -39.50
N ARG A 174 59.41 -18.12 -40.62
CA ARG A 174 59.27 -18.79 -41.92
C ARG A 174 60.63 -18.94 -42.57
N TYR A 175 60.89 -20.12 -43.13
CA TYR A 175 62.09 -20.41 -43.90
C TYR A 175 61.71 -20.44 -45.37
N ILE A 176 62.38 -19.63 -46.17
CA ILE A 176 62.07 -19.46 -47.60
C ILE A 176 63.38 -19.48 -48.37
N GLU A 177 63.38 -20.17 -49.49
CA GLU A 177 64.49 -20.15 -50.44
C GLU A 177 64.13 -19.19 -51.59
N ILE A 178 65.00 -18.23 -51.85
CA ILE A 178 64.77 -17.18 -52.85
C ILE A 178 65.82 -17.34 -53.97
N PRO A 179 65.41 -17.64 -55.22
CA PRO A 179 66.31 -17.74 -56.36
C PRO A 179 67.07 -16.43 -56.63
N ALA A 180 68.15 -16.53 -57.41
CA ALA A 180 68.96 -15.36 -57.79
C ALA A 180 68.13 -14.34 -58.58
N ASN A 181 68.23 -13.07 -58.21
CA ASN A 181 67.52 -11.95 -58.86
C ASN A 181 65.98 -12.03 -58.86
N GLU A 182 65.37 -12.89 -58.03
CA GLU A 182 63.92 -13.04 -57.89
C GLU A 182 63.37 -12.41 -56.59
N GLU A 183 62.06 -12.18 -56.58
CA GLU A 183 61.29 -11.66 -55.45
C GLU A 183 60.18 -12.63 -55.07
N ILE A 184 60.09 -12.97 -53.78
CA ILE A 184 59.06 -13.86 -53.22
C ILE A 184 58.25 -13.11 -52.18
N THR A 185 56.94 -13.36 -52.14
CA THR A 185 56.04 -12.83 -51.11
C THR A 185 55.68 -13.91 -50.09
N ALA A 186 55.83 -13.59 -48.82
CA ALA A 186 55.46 -14.44 -47.69
C ALA A 186 54.43 -13.74 -46.80
N THR A 187 53.38 -14.44 -46.38
CA THR A 187 52.26 -13.80 -45.66
C THR A 187 52.18 -14.24 -44.21
N PHE A 188 52.42 -13.35 -43.25
CA PHE A 188 52.14 -13.62 -41.84
C PHE A 188 50.67 -13.34 -41.52
N GLN A 189 49.94 -14.32 -41.00
CA GLN A 189 48.55 -14.14 -40.59
C GLN A 189 48.50 -13.70 -39.14
N CYS A 190 47.84 -12.58 -38.86
CA CYS A 190 47.70 -12.01 -37.53
C CYS A 190 46.22 -11.95 -37.14
N GLN A 191 45.87 -12.51 -35.98
CA GLN A 191 44.54 -12.53 -35.40
C GLN A 191 44.61 -12.04 -33.94
N PRO A 192 44.30 -10.77 -33.67
CA PRO A 192 44.21 -10.26 -32.31
C PRO A 192 43.14 -11.01 -31.50
N PRO A 193 43.28 -11.10 -30.16
CA PRO A 193 42.32 -11.80 -29.32
C PRO A 193 40.99 -11.04 -29.23
N ARG A 194 40.13 -11.46 -28.30
CA ARG A 194 38.83 -10.83 -28.02
C ARG A 194 39.01 -9.35 -27.61
N ALA A 195 38.01 -8.52 -27.91
CA ALA A 195 38.04 -7.08 -27.64
C ALA A 195 38.28 -6.73 -26.16
N ASP A 196 37.82 -7.56 -25.22
CA ASP A 196 38.04 -7.39 -23.78
C ASP A 196 39.50 -7.66 -23.32
N ARG A 197 40.38 -8.11 -24.22
CA ARG A 197 41.77 -8.49 -23.91
C ARG A 197 42.82 -7.75 -24.73
N VAL A 198 42.41 -7.04 -25.78
CA VAL A 198 43.30 -6.24 -26.63
C VAL A 198 42.82 -4.80 -26.61
N ALA A 199 43.70 -3.82 -26.52
CA ALA A 199 43.33 -2.41 -26.56
C ALA A 199 43.30 -1.92 -28.03
N SER A 200 42.39 -1.01 -28.36
CA SER A 200 42.42 -0.33 -29.66
C SER A 200 43.54 0.71 -29.67
N ARG A 201 44.65 0.34 -30.29
CA ARG A 201 45.83 1.17 -30.52
C ARG A 201 46.66 0.61 -31.67
N ASP A 202 47.70 1.35 -32.03
CA ASP A 202 48.72 0.93 -32.97
C ASP A 202 49.71 -0.03 -32.28
N TYR A 203 49.89 -1.23 -32.85
CA TYR A 203 50.87 -2.22 -32.40
C TYR A 203 52.00 -2.31 -33.42
N PRO A 204 53.26 -2.00 -33.05
CA PRO A 204 54.38 -2.09 -33.97
C PRO A 204 54.67 -3.55 -34.33
N LEU A 205 55.13 -3.77 -35.57
CA LEU A 205 55.64 -5.05 -36.03
C LEU A 205 56.95 -4.82 -36.78
N ILE A 206 57.91 -5.71 -36.57
CA ILE A 206 59.19 -5.69 -37.28
C ILE A 206 59.40 -7.06 -37.91
N ILE A 207 59.55 -7.09 -39.24
CA ILE A 207 59.94 -8.30 -39.96
C ILE A 207 61.43 -8.24 -40.22
N ILE A 208 62.15 -9.24 -39.72
CA ILE A 208 63.60 -9.37 -39.88
C ILE A 208 63.87 -10.51 -40.86
N ALA A 209 64.61 -10.22 -41.92
CA ALA A 209 65.16 -11.22 -42.84
C ALA A 209 66.62 -11.49 -42.49
N LYS A 210 66.92 -12.72 -42.06
CA LYS A 210 68.28 -13.19 -41.74
C LYS A 210 68.75 -14.21 -42.78
N SER A 211 69.91 -13.97 -43.36
CA SER A 211 70.66 -14.96 -44.15
C SER A 211 71.91 -15.42 -43.39
N HIS A 212 72.50 -16.52 -43.84
CA HIS A 212 73.67 -17.13 -43.21
C HIS A 212 75.00 -16.39 -43.52
N LEU A 213 75.00 -15.44 -44.47
CA LEU A 213 76.21 -14.78 -45.00
C LEU A 213 76.09 -13.24 -45.06
N GLY A 214 74.98 -12.65 -44.63
CA GLY A 214 74.70 -11.21 -44.79
C GLY A 214 74.22 -10.53 -43.51
N THR A 215 74.26 -9.19 -43.52
CA THR A 215 73.63 -8.35 -42.49
C THR A 215 72.11 -8.51 -42.52
N PRO A 216 71.45 -8.52 -41.35
CA PRO A 216 69.99 -8.60 -41.29
C PRO A 216 69.36 -7.36 -41.89
N VAL A 217 68.27 -7.53 -42.65
CA VAL A 217 67.49 -6.43 -43.22
C VAL A 217 66.09 -6.45 -42.61
N GLU A 218 65.58 -5.27 -42.27
CA GLU A 218 64.34 -5.13 -41.51
C GLU A 218 63.30 -4.29 -42.26
N ALA A 219 62.02 -4.67 -42.12
CA ALA A 219 60.88 -3.86 -42.52
C ALA A 219 59.98 -3.61 -41.31
N GLN A 220 59.59 -2.35 -41.13
CA GLN A 220 58.72 -1.91 -40.03
C GLN A 220 57.30 -1.65 -40.54
N GLY A 221 56.32 -2.14 -39.80
CA GLY A 221 54.89 -1.91 -40.04
C GLY A 221 54.13 -1.74 -38.73
N ILE A 222 52.83 -1.48 -38.84
CA ILE A 222 51.92 -1.32 -37.70
C ILE A 222 50.65 -2.12 -37.96
N VAL A 223 50.20 -2.88 -36.96
CA VAL A 223 48.85 -3.42 -36.89
C VAL A 223 47.99 -2.49 -36.05
N GLU A 224 47.03 -1.82 -36.68
CA GLU A 224 46.04 -0.99 -36.02
C GLU A 224 44.82 -1.84 -35.64
N VAL A 225 44.61 -2.03 -34.33
CA VAL A 225 43.43 -2.72 -33.82
C VAL A 225 42.27 -1.73 -33.73
N LEU A 226 41.25 -1.93 -34.56
CA LEU A 226 40.10 -1.02 -34.67
C LEU A 226 39.18 -1.09 -33.44
N PRO A 227 38.56 0.03 -33.02
CA PRO A 227 37.69 0.08 -31.85
C PRO A 227 36.40 -0.73 -32.08
N VAL A 228 36.07 -1.61 -31.13
CA VAL A 228 34.85 -2.43 -31.16
C VAL A 228 34.45 -2.88 -29.76
N GLY A 229 33.17 -3.15 -29.59
CA GLY A 229 32.57 -3.75 -28.40
C GLY A 229 31.47 -2.87 -27.83
N PHE A 230 31.06 -3.18 -26.60
CA PHE A 230 29.94 -2.53 -25.93
C PHE A 230 30.14 -2.57 -24.41
N MET A 231 29.30 -1.80 -23.71
CA MET A 231 29.28 -1.73 -22.25
C MET A 231 27.96 -2.30 -21.72
N GLU A 232 28.03 -3.20 -20.74
CA GLU A 232 26.84 -3.64 -19.99
C GLU A 232 26.70 -2.80 -18.73
N PHE A 233 25.47 -2.38 -18.44
CA PHE A 233 25.13 -1.58 -17.26
C PHE A 233 23.92 -2.18 -16.55
N GLU A 234 24.10 -2.57 -15.29
CA GLU A 234 23.05 -3.12 -14.44
C GLU A 234 23.03 -2.45 -13.06
N VAL A 235 21.85 -2.41 -12.44
CA VAL A 235 21.63 -1.85 -11.10
C VAL A 235 21.03 -2.92 -10.20
N GLN A 236 21.67 -3.19 -9.07
CA GLN A 236 21.19 -4.18 -8.10
C GLN A 236 21.09 -3.57 -6.69
N PRO A 237 19.93 -3.66 -6.02
CA PRO A 237 18.60 -3.97 -6.54
C PRO A 237 17.94 -2.76 -7.24
N GLN A 238 17.04 -3.00 -8.20
CA GLN A 238 16.29 -1.93 -8.89
C GLN A 238 15.29 -1.17 -7.99
N GLN A 239 14.97 -1.72 -6.81
CA GLN A 239 14.07 -1.10 -5.84
C GLN A 239 14.66 -1.10 -4.43
N GLN A 240 14.66 0.08 -3.79
CA GLN A 240 15.05 0.27 -2.40
C GLN A 240 13.99 1.01 -1.60
N SER A 241 14.13 1.02 -0.27
CA SER A 241 13.27 1.80 0.62
C SER A 241 14.03 2.58 1.69
N ILE A 242 13.45 3.70 2.12
CA ILE A 242 13.92 4.48 3.27
C ILE A 242 12.83 4.44 4.35
N PRO A 243 13.07 3.85 5.53
CA PRO A 243 14.34 3.25 5.95
C PRO A 243 14.63 1.89 5.29
N ALA A 244 15.91 1.50 5.28
CA ALA A 244 16.35 0.22 4.71
C ALA A 244 15.70 -0.96 5.48
N LYS A 245 15.27 -1.99 4.75
CA LYS A 245 14.70 -3.20 5.34
C LYS A 245 15.78 -3.93 6.15
N ARG A 246 15.54 -4.12 7.45
CA ARG A 246 16.39 -4.93 8.35
C ARG A 246 15.54 -6.05 8.98
N PRO A 247 16.16 -7.16 9.43
CA PRO A 247 15.43 -8.34 9.93
C PRO A 247 14.58 -8.09 11.18
N TRP A 248 15.00 -7.19 12.08
CA TRP A 248 14.33 -7.02 13.38
C TRP A 248 13.72 -5.63 13.61
N LEU A 249 14.37 -4.53 13.19
CA LEU A 249 13.81 -3.17 13.29
C LEU A 249 14.30 -2.24 12.17
N PRO A 250 13.41 -1.46 11.52
CA PRO A 250 13.81 -0.46 10.53
C PRO A 250 14.61 0.69 11.17
N ASN A 251 15.70 1.13 10.54
CA ASN A 251 16.47 2.27 11.03
C ASN A 251 15.79 3.60 10.65
N TRP A 252 14.81 4.05 11.43
CA TRP A 252 14.03 5.26 11.15
C TRP A 252 14.87 6.55 11.05
N ARG A 253 16.13 6.54 11.53
CA ARG A 253 17.10 7.64 11.38
C ARG A 253 17.76 7.70 10.01
N SER A 254 17.70 6.65 9.19
CA SER A 254 18.32 6.66 7.87
C SER A 254 17.61 7.68 6.97
N ARG A 255 18.41 8.56 6.35
CA ARG A 255 17.92 9.62 5.45
C ARG A 255 18.24 9.35 3.99
N SER A 256 19.02 8.32 3.72
CA SER A 256 19.52 7.96 2.42
C SER A 256 19.38 6.46 2.16
N SER A 257 19.42 6.09 0.88
CA SER A 257 19.57 4.71 0.42
C SER A 257 20.62 4.66 -0.67
N THR A 258 21.38 3.56 -0.69
CA THR A 258 22.45 3.35 -1.66
C THR A 258 22.07 2.23 -2.63
N PHE A 259 22.31 2.46 -3.92
CA PHE A 259 22.17 1.50 -5.01
C PHE A 259 23.56 1.12 -5.50
N GLN A 260 23.79 -0.16 -5.77
CA GLN A 260 25.02 -0.62 -6.42
C GLN A 260 24.82 -0.63 -7.93
N LEU A 261 25.67 0.10 -8.63
CA LEU A 261 25.73 0.18 -10.08
C LEU A 261 26.89 -0.69 -10.56
N MET A 262 26.64 -1.59 -11.50
CA MET A 262 27.64 -2.52 -12.03
C MET A 262 27.84 -2.27 -13.53
N PHE A 263 29.08 -2.03 -13.92
CA PHE A 263 29.47 -1.76 -15.29
C PHE A 263 30.48 -2.81 -15.75
N LYS A 264 30.21 -3.47 -16.88
CA LYS A 264 31.13 -4.45 -17.48
C LYS A 264 31.60 -3.96 -18.84
N ASN A 265 32.91 -3.82 -19.00
CA ASN A 265 33.51 -3.36 -20.25
C ASN A 265 33.83 -4.53 -21.17
N ASN A 266 32.99 -4.77 -22.18
CA ASN A 266 33.24 -5.75 -23.24
C ASN A 266 33.82 -5.10 -24.50
N SER A 267 34.43 -3.92 -24.38
CA SER A 267 35.08 -3.20 -25.47
C SER A 267 36.60 -3.25 -25.38
N ASN A 268 37.27 -2.93 -26.48
CA ASN A 268 38.72 -2.74 -26.54
C ASN A 268 39.16 -1.31 -26.24
N LEU A 269 38.30 -0.49 -25.62
CA LEU A 269 38.62 0.87 -25.22
C LEU A 269 38.61 1.01 -23.70
N LEU A 270 39.62 1.68 -23.17
CA LEU A 270 39.59 2.17 -21.81
C LEU A 270 38.58 3.32 -21.75
N GLN A 271 37.52 3.15 -20.97
CA GLN A 271 36.45 4.13 -20.85
C GLN A 271 36.44 4.74 -19.45
N THR A 272 35.99 5.98 -19.37
CA THR A 272 35.53 6.59 -18.11
C THR A 272 34.05 6.86 -18.24
N LEU A 273 33.33 6.65 -17.14
CA LEU A 273 31.88 6.80 -17.12
C LEU A 273 31.49 8.13 -16.50
N ASP A 274 30.61 8.86 -17.17
CA ASP A 274 29.81 9.91 -16.55
C ASP A 274 28.35 9.45 -16.43
N LEU A 275 27.70 9.69 -15.30
CA LEU A 275 26.35 9.19 -15.04
C LEU A 275 25.41 10.35 -14.74
N GLU A 276 24.47 10.56 -15.64
CA GLU A 276 23.44 11.58 -15.50
C GLU A 276 22.18 10.97 -14.87
N VAL A 277 21.73 11.52 -13.74
CA VAL A 277 20.48 11.12 -13.09
C VAL A 277 19.35 12.05 -13.50
N ARG A 278 18.38 11.53 -14.27
CA ARG A 278 17.22 12.25 -14.80
C ARG A 278 15.93 11.88 -14.04
N GLY A 279 14.95 12.77 -14.12
CA GLY A 279 13.61 12.60 -13.53
C GLY A 279 13.16 13.82 -12.73
N GLN A 280 11.85 14.07 -12.67
CA GLN A 280 11.29 15.17 -11.87
C GLN A 280 11.60 15.01 -10.37
N ASP A 281 11.61 13.76 -9.89
CA ASP A 281 11.92 13.42 -8.50
C ASP A 281 13.39 13.67 -8.12
N ALA A 282 14.30 13.75 -9.11
CA ALA A 282 15.72 14.02 -8.87
C ALA A 282 15.97 15.44 -8.35
N LYS A 283 15.17 16.43 -8.78
CA LYS A 283 15.34 17.85 -8.41
C LYS A 283 15.19 18.12 -6.91
N GLY A 284 14.47 17.26 -6.18
CA GLY A 284 14.22 17.38 -4.75
C GLY A 284 15.13 16.53 -3.85
N CYS A 285 16.12 15.84 -4.42
CA CYS A 285 16.96 14.88 -3.71
C CYS A 285 18.44 15.28 -3.76
N GLN A 286 19.20 15.01 -2.68
CA GLN A 286 20.65 15.03 -2.74
C GLN A 286 21.14 13.68 -3.29
N ILE A 287 21.90 13.72 -4.37
CA ILE A 287 22.39 12.53 -5.08
C ILE A 287 23.92 12.58 -5.08
N GLN A 288 24.56 11.48 -4.68
CA GLN A 288 26.00 11.36 -4.64
C GLN A 288 26.42 10.04 -5.28
N ILE A 289 27.35 10.11 -6.23
CA ILE A 289 27.95 8.96 -6.91
C ILE A 289 29.38 8.81 -6.40
N SER A 290 29.78 7.61 -6.01
CA SER A 290 31.13 7.33 -5.50
C SER A 290 31.67 6.03 -6.09
N PRO A 291 32.82 6.05 -6.78
CA PRO A 291 33.57 7.24 -7.26
C PRO A 291 32.83 8.02 -8.36
N GLU A 292 33.11 9.32 -8.51
CA GLU A 292 32.39 10.22 -9.44
C GLU A 292 32.62 9.88 -10.92
N LYS A 293 33.86 9.50 -11.27
CA LYS A 293 34.25 9.07 -12.63
C LYS A 293 35.04 7.78 -12.56
N PRO A 294 34.39 6.61 -12.47
CA PRO A 294 35.08 5.33 -12.46
C PRO A 294 35.79 5.10 -13.81
N VAL A 295 37.04 4.65 -13.73
CA VAL A 295 37.74 4.08 -14.89
C VAL A 295 37.22 2.67 -15.09
N LEU A 296 37.00 2.27 -16.34
CA LEU A 296 36.45 0.98 -16.74
C LEU A 296 37.52 0.18 -17.51
N PRO A 297 38.31 -0.66 -16.83
CA PRO A 297 39.31 -1.51 -17.47
C PRO A 297 38.68 -2.51 -18.43
N LEU A 298 39.46 -2.98 -19.39
CA LEU A 298 39.04 -3.96 -20.40
C LEU A 298 38.65 -5.29 -19.72
N GLY A 299 37.46 -5.81 -19.99
CA GLY A 299 37.00 -7.12 -19.51
C GLY A 299 36.61 -7.19 -18.03
N GLU A 300 36.75 -6.12 -17.25
CA GLU A 300 36.45 -6.09 -15.82
C GLU A 300 35.05 -5.55 -15.49
N ILE A 301 34.54 -5.95 -14.32
CA ILE A 301 33.29 -5.42 -13.75
C ILE A 301 33.65 -4.37 -12.70
N THR A 302 33.31 -3.12 -12.96
CA THR A 302 33.49 -2.01 -12.01
C THR A 302 32.19 -1.72 -11.27
N SER A 303 32.25 -1.66 -9.94
CA SER A 303 31.10 -1.32 -9.10
C SER A 303 31.20 0.11 -8.57
N THR A 304 30.08 0.85 -8.63
CA THR A 304 29.98 2.20 -8.06
C THR A 304 28.71 2.34 -7.24
N ASN A 305 28.75 3.21 -6.23
CA ASN A 305 27.63 3.41 -5.31
C ASN A 305 26.91 4.71 -5.63
N LEU A 306 25.60 4.62 -5.84
CA LEU A 306 24.69 5.76 -6.00
C LEU A 306 23.87 5.94 -4.73
N THR A 307 24.14 7.01 -3.97
CA THR A 307 23.42 7.35 -2.75
C THR A 307 22.40 8.44 -3.01
N ILE A 308 21.13 8.17 -2.72
CA ILE A 308 20.01 9.10 -2.92
C ILE A 308 19.41 9.46 -1.56
N SER A 309 19.29 10.77 -1.29
CA SER A 309 18.79 11.33 -0.03
C SER A 309 17.63 12.32 -0.26
N PRO A 310 16.37 11.85 -0.24
CA PRO A 310 15.19 12.69 -0.38
C PRO A 310 14.79 13.35 0.96
N ARG A 311 14.07 14.48 0.91
CA ARG A 311 13.42 15.04 2.10
C ARG A 311 12.26 14.15 2.56
N ARG A 312 12.21 13.82 3.86
CA ARG A 312 11.15 12.98 4.46
C ARG A 312 10.17 13.82 5.28
N LEU A 313 8.88 13.63 5.04
CA LEU A 313 7.80 14.26 5.79
C LEU A 313 7.48 13.48 7.07
N TRP A 314 6.96 14.17 8.10
CA TRP A 314 6.60 13.56 9.38
C TRP A 314 5.22 12.89 9.35
N ILE A 315 4.32 13.37 8.47
CA ILE A 315 2.94 12.91 8.36
C ILE A 315 2.63 12.71 6.87
N GLY A 316 2.04 11.56 6.52
CA GLY A 316 1.58 11.26 5.15
C GLY A 316 1.82 9.81 4.71
N TRP A 317 1.41 9.50 3.49
CA TRP A 317 1.55 8.19 2.86
C TRP A 317 2.97 7.98 2.30
N SER A 318 3.39 6.72 2.14
CA SER A 318 4.68 6.40 1.51
C SER A 318 4.70 6.88 0.06
N ARG A 319 5.79 7.51 -0.38
CA ARG A 319 5.97 7.99 -1.76
C ARG A 319 6.89 7.04 -2.52
N LYS A 320 6.64 6.83 -3.82
CA LYS A 320 7.50 6.06 -4.72
C LYS A 320 8.15 7.05 -5.69
N LEU A 321 9.46 7.25 -5.58
CA LEU A 321 10.23 8.11 -6.46
C LEU A 321 10.84 7.29 -7.59
N LYS A 322 10.83 7.82 -8.82
CA LYS A 322 11.40 7.19 -10.02
C LYS A 322 12.62 7.99 -10.49
N PHE A 323 13.73 7.29 -10.74
CA PHE A 323 14.94 7.88 -11.29
C PHE A 323 15.38 7.14 -12.54
N GLU A 324 15.83 7.88 -13.54
CA GLU A 324 16.34 7.38 -14.82
C GLU A 324 17.85 7.64 -14.87
N LEU A 325 18.64 6.58 -14.94
CA LEU A 325 20.09 6.63 -14.96
C LEU A 325 20.59 6.51 -16.40
N LYS A 326 21.14 7.61 -16.92
CA LYS A 326 21.71 7.66 -18.26
C LYS A 326 23.24 7.71 -18.20
N PRO A 327 23.94 6.63 -18.56
CA PRO A 327 25.39 6.62 -18.66
C PRO A 327 25.88 7.29 -19.95
N TRP A 328 27.04 7.92 -19.88
CA TRP A 328 27.77 8.52 -21.00
C TRP A 328 29.21 8.01 -20.99
N LEU A 329 29.69 7.52 -22.13
CA LEU A 329 31.06 7.06 -22.30
C LEU A 329 31.97 8.21 -22.73
N SER A 330 33.21 8.24 -22.25
CA SER A 330 34.16 9.31 -22.56
C SER A 330 34.72 9.28 -23.99
N ASP A 331 34.87 8.09 -24.59
CA ASP A 331 35.43 7.94 -25.93
C ASP A 331 34.34 7.61 -26.96
N PRO A 332 34.08 8.52 -27.93
CA PRO A 332 32.98 8.39 -28.90
C PRO A 332 33.27 7.41 -30.03
N ARG A 333 34.48 6.81 -30.11
CA ARG A 333 34.86 5.91 -31.21
C ARG A 333 34.03 4.63 -31.31
N LEU A 334 33.29 4.26 -30.25
CA LEU A 334 32.34 3.14 -30.29
C LEU A 334 30.96 3.53 -30.84
N GLY A 335 30.77 4.77 -31.31
CA GLY A 335 29.51 5.25 -31.89
C GLY A 335 28.37 5.31 -30.86
N SER A 336 27.16 4.88 -31.24
CA SER A 336 25.95 4.93 -30.41
C SER A 336 25.80 3.74 -29.44
N THR A 337 26.90 3.27 -28.86
CA THR A 337 26.94 2.10 -27.97
C THR A 337 26.86 2.47 -26.49
N ASP A 338 26.35 3.66 -26.18
CA ASP A 338 26.03 4.05 -24.82
C ASP A 338 25.15 2.96 -24.15
N PRO A 339 25.45 2.57 -22.90
CA PRO A 339 24.69 1.54 -22.22
C PRO A 339 23.22 1.93 -22.08
N ALA A 340 22.34 0.93 -22.06
CA ALA A 340 20.90 1.15 -21.90
C ALA A 340 20.58 1.93 -20.61
N THR A 341 19.67 2.90 -20.71
CA THR A 341 19.20 3.67 -19.55
C THR A 341 18.49 2.73 -18.56
N GLN A 342 18.90 2.77 -17.29
CA GLN A 342 18.29 1.96 -16.23
C GLN A 342 17.31 2.81 -15.41
N ILE A 343 16.21 2.19 -14.99
CA ILE A 343 15.20 2.85 -14.15
C ILE A 343 15.24 2.23 -12.76
N LEU A 344 15.28 3.06 -11.72
CA LEU A 344 15.23 2.61 -10.33
C LEU A 344 14.10 3.29 -9.55
N PHE A 345 13.66 2.61 -8.50
CA PHE A 345 12.58 3.05 -7.64
C PHE A 345 13.00 3.15 -6.18
N LEU A 346 12.69 4.28 -5.56
CA LEU A 346 12.94 4.52 -4.14
C LEU A 346 11.62 4.74 -3.41
N LYS A 347 11.27 3.82 -2.50
CA LYS A 347 10.08 3.96 -1.64
C LYS A 347 10.43 4.69 -0.35
N VAL A 348 9.90 5.89 -0.17
CA VAL A 348 10.19 6.76 0.97
C VAL A 348 9.03 6.73 1.95
N PHE A 349 9.26 6.20 3.15
CA PHE A 349 8.29 6.20 4.25
C PHE A 349 8.41 7.47 5.10
N PRO A 350 7.29 7.97 5.66
CA PRO A 350 7.30 9.13 6.57
C PRO A 350 8.15 8.86 7.81
N ILE A 351 8.59 9.93 8.47
CA ILE A 351 9.21 9.85 9.80
C ILE A 351 8.08 9.75 10.81
N VAL A 352 7.77 8.55 11.29
CA VAL A 352 6.81 8.39 12.39
C VAL A 352 7.55 8.71 13.70
N PRO A 353 7.17 9.77 14.44
CA PRO A 353 7.82 10.09 15.70
C PRO A 353 7.59 8.98 16.73
N LEU A 354 8.62 8.65 17.51
CA LEU A 354 8.54 7.61 18.54
C LEU A 354 7.39 7.86 19.54
N TRP A 355 7.15 9.13 19.89
CA TRP A 355 6.07 9.51 20.81
C TRP A 355 4.68 9.14 20.27
N LEU A 356 4.45 9.24 18.96
CA LEU A 356 3.16 8.94 18.33
C LEU A 356 2.88 7.43 18.29
N LEU A 357 3.95 6.64 18.07
CA LEU A 357 3.94 5.19 18.22
C LEU A 357 3.66 4.76 19.68
N LEU A 358 4.30 5.42 20.65
CA LEU A 358 4.08 5.18 22.07
C LEU A 358 2.68 5.57 22.52
N THR A 359 2.12 6.69 22.04
CA THR A 359 0.73 7.09 22.34
C THR A 359 -0.27 6.12 21.73
N LEU A 360 -0.01 5.58 20.53
CA LEU A 360 -0.86 4.57 19.91
C LEU A 360 -0.81 3.25 20.69
N LEU A 361 0.39 2.82 21.11
CA LEU A 361 0.57 1.65 21.98
C LEU A 361 -0.11 1.83 23.34
N LEU A 362 -0.02 3.02 23.95
CA LEU A 362 -0.73 3.37 25.17
C LEU A 362 -2.24 3.39 24.97
N ALA A 363 -2.74 3.90 23.84
CA ALA A 363 -4.17 3.89 23.51
C ALA A 363 -4.68 2.46 23.28
N ILE A 364 -3.90 1.61 22.60
CA ILE A 364 -4.22 0.19 22.41
C ILE A 364 -4.17 -0.55 23.75
N ALA A 365 -3.15 -0.32 24.58
CA ALA A 365 -3.08 -0.90 25.92
C ALA A 365 -4.26 -0.43 26.77
N ALA A 366 -4.57 0.86 26.76
CA ALA A 366 -5.73 1.41 27.46
C ALA A 366 -7.04 0.77 26.97
N ALA A 367 -7.20 0.54 25.67
CA ALA A 367 -8.36 -0.15 25.09
C ALA A 367 -8.46 -1.63 25.52
N ILE A 368 -7.33 -2.33 25.67
CA ILE A 368 -7.28 -3.72 26.14
C ILE A 368 -7.59 -3.81 27.65
N PHE A 369 -7.19 -2.82 28.43
CA PHE A 369 -7.40 -2.78 29.89
C PHE A 369 -8.71 -2.10 30.32
N ILE A 370 -9.60 -1.72 29.38
CA ILE A 370 -10.94 -1.26 29.76
C ILE A 370 -11.70 -2.46 30.35
N PRO A 371 -12.09 -2.44 31.63
CA PRO A 371 -12.88 -3.52 32.21
C PRO A 371 -14.20 -3.64 31.43
N LYS A 372 -14.48 -4.85 30.93
CA LYS A 372 -15.74 -5.12 30.24
C LYS A 372 -16.90 -4.86 31.20
N PRO A 373 -17.95 -4.13 30.79
CA PRO A 373 -19.09 -3.87 31.65
C PRO A 373 -19.76 -5.19 32.03
N ILE A 374 -20.22 -5.28 33.27
CA ILE A 374 -20.98 -6.43 33.77
C ILE A 374 -22.42 -6.23 33.30
N THR A 375 -22.87 -7.06 32.36
CA THR A 375 -24.20 -7.00 31.73
C THR A 375 -24.82 -8.40 31.68
N HIS A 376 -26.07 -8.50 31.21
CA HIS A 376 -26.59 -9.78 30.72
C HIS A 376 -25.90 -10.18 29.41
N LEU A 377 -26.12 -11.41 28.97
CA LEU A 377 -25.61 -11.96 27.70
C LEU A 377 -26.66 -11.96 26.58
N ALA A 378 -27.92 -11.71 26.92
CA ALA A 378 -29.04 -11.59 26.00
C ALA A 378 -30.02 -10.50 26.50
N GLY A 379 -31.06 -10.21 25.72
CA GLY A 379 -32.03 -9.16 26.04
C GLY A 379 -32.61 -9.29 27.46
N VAL A 380 -32.76 -8.16 28.14
CA VAL A 380 -33.40 -8.09 29.47
C VAL A 380 -34.90 -8.08 29.27
N ASN A 381 -35.65 -9.01 29.85
CA ASN A 381 -37.10 -9.11 29.66
C ASN A 381 -37.89 -8.40 30.77
N ALA A 382 -37.33 -8.32 31.98
CA ALA A 382 -38.01 -7.73 33.13
C ALA A 382 -37.03 -7.03 34.06
N VAL A 383 -37.43 -5.86 34.58
CA VAL A 383 -36.73 -5.17 35.66
C VAL A 383 -37.67 -4.85 36.83
N ARG A 384 -37.15 -4.90 38.06
CA ARG A 384 -37.89 -4.53 39.28
C ARG A 384 -37.04 -3.75 40.28
N LEU A 385 -37.61 -2.72 40.89
CA LEU A 385 -37.00 -1.88 41.91
C LEU A 385 -37.48 -2.28 43.31
N SER A 386 -36.56 -2.75 44.15
CA SER A 386 -36.82 -2.99 45.57
C SER A 386 -36.58 -1.69 46.34
N GLY A 387 -37.59 -1.10 46.98
CA GLY A 387 -37.37 0.22 47.61
C GLY A 387 -38.34 0.72 48.67
N THR A 388 -38.89 -0.13 49.53
CA THR A 388 -39.80 0.31 50.62
C THR A 388 -39.40 -0.17 52.03
N SER A 389 -38.30 -0.90 52.18
CA SER A 389 -37.92 -1.56 53.45
C SER A 389 -36.81 -0.85 54.24
N GLY A 390 -36.56 0.44 53.98
CA GLY A 390 -35.52 1.22 54.68
C GLY A 390 -34.07 0.89 54.28
N ARG A 391 -33.87 0.16 53.17
CA ARG A 391 -32.56 -0.17 52.59
C ARG A 391 -32.26 0.64 51.32
N SER A 392 -31.00 0.66 50.92
CA SER A 392 -30.59 1.18 49.60
C SER A 392 -31.38 0.48 48.50
N PRO A 393 -31.86 1.21 47.48
CA PRO A 393 -32.65 0.60 46.43
C PRO A 393 -31.81 -0.44 45.67
N LEU A 394 -32.44 -1.55 45.32
CA LEU A 394 -31.86 -2.57 44.45
C LEU A 394 -32.67 -2.63 43.16
N VAL A 395 -32.00 -2.68 42.02
CA VAL A 395 -32.63 -3.09 40.76
C VAL A 395 -32.40 -4.58 40.59
N MET A 396 -33.43 -5.30 40.17
CA MET A 396 -33.34 -6.68 39.71
C MET A 396 -33.65 -6.74 38.24
N SER A 397 -32.96 -7.61 37.53
CA SER A 397 -33.19 -7.83 36.11
C SER A 397 -33.19 -9.31 35.79
N ALA A 398 -33.98 -9.68 34.79
CA ALA A 398 -34.05 -11.02 34.25
C ALA A 398 -33.94 -10.99 32.73
N SER A 399 -33.37 -12.05 32.17
CA SER A 399 -33.01 -12.08 30.75
C SER A 399 -33.29 -13.44 30.10
N ASP A 400 -33.31 -13.42 28.77
CA ASP A 400 -33.26 -14.60 27.91
C ASP A 400 -32.02 -15.47 28.14
N ASP A 401 -30.95 -14.93 28.74
CA ASP A 401 -29.76 -15.70 29.12
C ASP A 401 -29.99 -16.62 30.33
N CYS A 402 -31.22 -16.66 30.85
CA CYS A 402 -31.66 -17.45 32.01
C CYS A 402 -31.04 -17.01 33.33
N SER A 403 -30.50 -15.79 33.41
CA SER A 403 -29.98 -15.25 34.65
C SER A 403 -30.91 -14.20 35.27
N VAL A 404 -30.93 -14.19 36.60
CA VAL A 404 -31.44 -13.08 37.39
C VAL A 404 -30.23 -12.34 37.96
N ARG A 405 -30.19 -11.02 37.77
CA ARG A 405 -29.13 -10.17 38.31
C ARG A 405 -29.67 -9.12 39.27
N THR A 406 -28.83 -8.73 40.22
CA THR A 406 -29.08 -7.72 41.25
C THR A 406 -28.06 -6.60 41.15
N TRP A 407 -28.56 -5.36 41.17
CA TRP A 407 -27.78 -4.13 41.01
C TRP A 407 -28.07 -3.21 42.19
N GLY A 408 -27.03 -2.87 42.94
CA GLY A 408 -27.07 -1.82 43.94
C GLY A 408 -27.12 -0.45 43.29
N VAL A 409 -28.02 0.39 43.77
CA VAL A 409 -28.12 1.80 43.40
C VAL A 409 -27.25 2.62 44.35
N THR A 410 -26.28 3.35 43.81
CA THR A 410 -25.47 4.31 44.56
C THR A 410 -26.15 5.68 44.62
N ASP A 411 -25.71 6.56 45.54
CA ASP A 411 -26.29 7.90 45.72
C ASP A 411 -26.15 8.80 44.47
N TRP A 412 -25.24 8.48 43.55
CA TRP A 412 -25.07 9.16 42.27
C TRP A 412 -25.91 8.55 41.13
N GLY A 413 -26.79 7.59 41.44
CA GLY A 413 -27.67 6.96 40.46
C GLY A 413 -26.97 6.00 39.50
N THR A 414 -25.77 5.53 39.83
CA THR A 414 -25.08 4.49 39.08
C THR A 414 -25.44 3.11 39.60
N LEU A 415 -25.58 2.15 38.68
CA LEU A 415 -25.81 0.75 38.99
C LEU A 415 -24.48 0.04 39.20
N THR A 416 -24.37 -0.66 40.31
CA THR A 416 -23.23 -1.53 40.62
C THR A 416 -23.73 -2.94 40.86
N PRO A 417 -23.15 -3.98 40.25
CA PRO A 417 -23.60 -5.35 40.49
C PRO A 417 -23.41 -5.69 41.98
N GLN A 418 -24.48 -6.13 42.65
CA GLN A 418 -24.47 -6.47 44.07
C GLN A 418 -24.82 -7.93 44.30
N GLY A 419 -24.13 -8.56 45.26
CA GLY A 419 -24.25 -9.98 45.53
C GLY A 419 -23.39 -10.81 44.59
N THR A 420 -23.25 -12.09 44.92
CA THR A 420 -22.53 -13.08 44.11
C THR A 420 -23.19 -14.42 44.38
N LEU A 421 -23.44 -15.20 43.33
CA LEU A 421 -23.92 -16.56 43.47
C LEU A 421 -22.92 -17.33 44.36
N SER A 422 -23.38 -17.85 45.49
CA SER A 422 -22.50 -18.47 46.49
C SER A 422 -21.68 -19.62 45.89
N LYS A 423 -20.35 -19.41 45.82
CA LYS A 423 -19.23 -20.28 45.41
C LYS A 423 -19.61 -21.62 44.74
N GLY A 424 -19.33 -21.71 43.44
CA GLY A 424 -19.09 -22.98 42.74
C GLY A 424 -19.41 -22.92 41.27
N THR A 425 -18.42 -22.57 40.44
CA THR A 425 -18.41 -22.56 38.96
C THR A 425 -19.56 -21.76 38.32
N LEU A 426 -19.25 -20.73 37.52
CA LEU A 426 -20.25 -20.04 36.69
C LEU A 426 -21.09 -21.09 35.95
N ALA A 427 -22.33 -21.33 36.41
CA ALA A 427 -23.20 -22.27 35.75
C ALA A 427 -23.43 -21.77 34.33
N LYS A 428 -23.46 -22.67 33.35
CA LYS A 428 -23.70 -22.30 31.97
C LYS A 428 -25.08 -21.61 31.91
N THR A 429 -25.10 -20.37 31.40
CA THR A 429 -26.33 -19.67 31.04
C THR A 429 -27.00 -20.39 29.86
N CYS A 430 -28.19 -19.96 29.46
CA CYS A 430 -28.82 -20.52 28.25
C CYS A 430 -28.15 -20.08 26.93
N THR A 431 -27.07 -19.30 27.03
CA THR A 431 -26.24 -18.87 25.91
C THR A 431 -25.00 -19.74 25.82
N ASP A 432 -24.40 -19.79 24.63
CA ASP A 432 -23.13 -20.52 24.42
C ASP A 432 -21.93 -19.84 25.08
N THR A 433 -22.07 -18.56 25.43
CA THR A 433 -21.07 -17.75 26.13
C THR A 433 -21.29 -17.78 27.63
N GLN A 434 -20.21 -17.81 28.43
CA GLN A 434 -20.30 -17.65 29.88
C GLN A 434 -20.22 -16.18 30.30
N PRO A 435 -20.82 -15.79 31.44
CA PRO A 435 -20.68 -14.45 31.98
C PRO A 435 -19.22 -14.13 32.32
N ASN A 436 -18.76 -12.92 32.00
CA ASN A 436 -17.40 -12.46 32.35
C ASN A 436 -17.17 -12.32 33.87
N SER A 437 -18.25 -12.29 34.66
CA SER A 437 -18.21 -12.22 36.13
C SER A 437 -19.50 -12.75 36.75
N ASP A 438 -19.37 -13.37 37.92
CA ASP A 438 -20.42 -13.81 38.84
C ASP A 438 -20.97 -12.67 39.72
N LYS A 439 -20.33 -11.48 39.69
CA LYS A 439 -20.82 -10.31 40.41
C LYS A 439 -22.20 -9.90 39.91
N GLY A 440 -23.09 -9.64 40.86
CA GLY A 440 -24.48 -9.28 40.58
C GLY A 440 -25.34 -10.45 40.12
N LEU A 441 -24.80 -11.67 39.97
CA LEU A 441 -25.59 -12.83 39.57
C LEU A 441 -26.30 -13.41 40.80
N LEU A 442 -27.64 -13.38 40.79
CA LEU A 442 -28.48 -13.92 41.86
C LEU A 442 -28.84 -15.39 41.61
N ALA A 443 -29.21 -15.74 40.38
CA ALA A 443 -29.64 -17.08 40.02
C ALA A 443 -29.47 -17.39 38.52
N ILE A 444 -29.35 -18.68 38.18
CA ILE A 444 -29.45 -19.20 36.81
C ILE A 444 -30.55 -20.26 36.78
N THR A 445 -31.58 -20.05 35.95
CA THR A 445 -32.85 -20.79 35.97
C THR A 445 -32.93 -21.95 34.99
N GLN A 446 -31.96 -22.05 34.07
CA GLN A 446 -31.92 -23.00 32.93
C GLN A 446 -33.04 -22.84 31.89
N GLN A 447 -33.89 -21.82 32.03
CA GLN A 447 -34.99 -21.49 31.12
C GLN A 447 -35.14 -19.97 31.04
N ALA A 448 -35.42 -19.43 29.85
CA ALA A 448 -35.54 -17.99 29.67
C ALA A 448 -36.58 -17.41 30.64
N ILE A 449 -36.25 -16.27 31.24
CA ILE A 449 -37.12 -15.63 32.22
C ILE A 449 -37.85 -14.50 31.52
N ARG A 450 -39.17 -14.51 31.55
CA ARG A 450 -40.03 -13.55 30.85
C ARG A 450 -40.51 -12.42 31.76
N SER A 451 -40.74 -12.72 33.03
CA SER A 451 -41.28 -11.75 33.99
C SER A 451 -40.64 -11.91 35.37
N LEU A 452 -40.61 -10.80 36.11
CA LEU A 452 -40.14 -10.74 37.49
C LEU A 452 -41.17 -10.02 38.36
N ALA A 453 -41.33 -10.50 39.59
CA ALA A 453 -42.10 -9.80 40.63
C ALA A 453 -41.42 -9.90 41.99
N LEU A 454 -41.49 -8.81 42.76
CA LEU A 454 -41.05 -8.75 44.15
C LEU A 454 -42.26 -8.92 45.06
N ILE A 455 -42.09 -9.67 46.16
CA ILE A 455 -43.15 -9.81 47.15
C ILE A 455 -43.39 -8.47 47.88
N PRO A 456 -44.59 -7.85 47.82
CA PRO A 456 -44.77 -6.46 48.25
C PRO A 456 -44.45 -6.14 49.72
N VAL A 457 -44.86 -6.98 50.68
CA VAL A 457 -44.81 -6.63 52.12
C VAL A 457 -43.42 -6.79 52.71
N LYS A 458 -42.76 -7.95 52.50
CA LYS A 458 -41.42 -8.23 53.06
C LYS A 458 -40.28 -7.88 52.09
N ASN A 459 -40.58 -7.73 50.80
CA ASN A 459 -39.63 -7.35 49.74
C ASN A 459 -38.29 -8.11 49.79
N ASN A 460 -38.33 -9.38 50.18
CA ASN A 460 -37.16 -10.23 50.42
C ASN A 460 -37.11 -11.45 49.49
N GLN A 461 -38.16 -11.66 48.69
CA GLN A 461 -38.24 -12.73 47.71
C GLN A 461 -38.54 -12.18 46.32
N VAL A 462 -37.88 -12.77 45.34
CA VAL A 462 -38.14 -12.51 43.91
C VAL A 462 -38.72 -13.77 43.28
N PHE A 463 -39.74 -13.56 42.45
CA PHE A 463 -40.44 -14.59 41.71
C PHE A 463 -40.11 -14.38 40.23
N ALA A 464 -39.60 -15.42 39.56
CA ALA A 464 -39.28 -15.38 38.14
C ALA A 464 -40.20 -16.32 37.36
N GLY A 465 -40.92 -15.75 36.39
CA GLY A 465 -41.78 -16.49 35.47
C GLY A 465 -40.97 -16.99 34.28
N LEU A 466 -40.95 -18.31 34.09
CA LEU A 466 -40.10 -18.95 33.09
C LEU A 466 -40.86 -19.32 31.82
N GLU A 467 -40.09 -19.56 30.75
CA GLU A 467 -40.60 -20.01 29.45
C GLU A 467 -41.33 -21.36 29.50
N ASN A 468 -41.06 -22.19 30.51
CA ASN A 468 -41.65 -23.52 30.63
C ASN A 468 -42.88 -23.60 31.57
N GLY A 469 -43.43 -22.45 31.97
CA GLY A 469 -44.61 -22.39 32.82
C GLY A 469 -44.36 -22.50 34.32
N THR A 470 -43.10 -22.53 34.73
CA THR A 470 -42.69 -22.62 36.14
C THR A 470 -42.39 -21.23 36.70
N VAL A 471 -42.84 -20.96 37.92
CA VAL A 471 -42.32 -19.84 38.71
C VAL A 471 -41.24 -20.37 39.63
N GLN A 472 -40.05 -19.82 39.56
CA GLN A 472 -39.00 -20.10 40.54
C GLN A 472 -38.91 -18.94 41.55
N VAL A 473 -38.59 -19.25 42.80
CA VAL A 473 -38.59 -18.29 43.91
C VAL A 473 -37.24 -18.30 44.61
N TRP A 474 -36.67 -17.12 44.84
CA TRP A 474 -35.38 -16.96 45.53
C TRP A 474 -35.48 -15.93 46.64
N ASP A 475 -34.69 -16.14 47.68
CA ASP A 475 -34.41 -15.11 48.67
C ASP A 475 -33.34 -14.16 48.16
N ILE A 476 -33.67 -12.87 48.15
CA ILE A 476 -32.84 -11.80 47.59
C ILE A 476 -31.57 -11.59 48.41
N ASN A 477 -31.65 -11.77 49.73
CA ASN A 477 -30.56 -11.45 50.64
C ASN A 477 -29.48 -12.52 50.65
N THR A 478 -29.89 -13.78 50.52
CA THR A 478 -29.02 -14.95 50.60
C THR A 478 -28.68 -15.52 49.23
N GLY A 479 -29.41 -15.17 48.19
CA GLY A 479 -29.30 -15.78 46.86
C GLY A 479 -29.77 -17.24 46.80
N LYS A 480 -30.37 -17.77 47.88
CA LYS A 480 -30.81 -19.16 47.94
C LYS A 480 -32.14 -19.34 47.19
N GLY A 481 -32.18 -20.32 46.30
CA GLY A 481 -33.43 -20.82 45.72
C GLY A 481 -34.30 -21.45 46.81
N LEU A 482 -35.56 -21.05 46.89
CA LEU A 482 -36.49 -21.44 47.95
C LEU A 482 -37.40 -22.60 47.52
N TYR A 483 -38.17 -22.39 46.45
CA TYR A 483 -39.12 -23.37 45.92
C TYR A 483 -39.60 -22.96 44.52
N THR A 484 -40.40 -23.81 43.89
CA THR A 484 -40.99 -23.57 42.57
C THR A 484 -42.50 -23.75 42.61
N LEU A 485 -43.23 -22.97 41.80
CA LEU A 485 -44.66 -23.13 41.56
C LEU A 485 -44.87 -23.61 40.13
N LYS A 486 -45.55 -24.75 39.97
CA LYS A 486 -45.91 -25.30 38.67
C LYS A 486 -47.21 -26.06 38.83
N ASP A 487 -48.18 -25.78 37.97
CA ASP A 487 -49.47 -26.46 38.01
C ASP A 487 -49.25 -27.95 37.63
N PRO A 488 -49.53 -28.90 38.54
CA PRO A 488 -49.30 -30.32 38.25
C PRO A 488 -50.15 -30.85 37.10
N ASN A 489 -51.24 -30.16 36.77
CA ASN A 489 -52.14 -30.53 35.69
C ASN A 489 -51.74 -29.90 34.33
N ASP A 490 -50.70 -29.06 34.30
CA ASP A 490 -50.23 -28.43 33.08
C ASP A 490 -49.16 -29.26 32.38
N GLN A 491 -49.53 -29.86 31.25
CA GLN A 491 -48.64 -30.66 30.40
C GLN A 491 -48.11 -29.87 29.20
N THR A 492 -48.52 -28.61 29.03
CA THR A 492 -48.30 -27.84 27.79
C THR A 492 -46.98 -27.07 27.75
N SER A 493 -46.28 -26.99 28.89
CA SER A 493 -45.05 -26.18 29.04
C SER A 493 -45.23 -24.73 28.57
N ASP A 494 -46.43 -24.18 28.80
CA ASP A 494 -46.80 -22.84 28.35
C ASP A 494 -46.05 -21.75 29.13
N ARG A 495 -45.53 -20.75 28.42
CA ARG A 495 -44.68 -19.70 29.01
C ARG A 495 -45.47 -18.77 29.92
N ILE A 496 -44.85 -18.34 31.01
CA ILE A 496 -45.40 -17.28 31.87
C ILE A 496 -45.05 -15.93 31.24
N LEU A 497 -46.05 -15.06 31.06
CA LEU A 497 -45.83 -13.74 30.46
C LEU A 497 -45.78 -12.62 31.51
N ASP A 498 -46.55 -12.72 32.59
CA ASP A 498 -46.56 -11.73 33.66
C ASP A 498 -46.85 -12.33 35.04
N LEU A 499 -46.40 -11.61 36.08
CA LEU A 499 -46.53 -11.96 37.50
C LEU A 499 -47.04 -10.75 38.28
N MET A 500 -48.12 -10.92 39.02
CA MET A 500 -48.71 -9.84 39.81
C MET A 500 -49.19 -10.30 41.18
N PHE A 501 -48.79 -9.58 42.22
CA PHE A 501 -49.23 -9.83 43.60
C PHE A 501 -50.42 -8.96 44.00
N THR A 502 -51.26 -9.49 44.89
CA THR A 502 -52.10 -8.65 45.75
C THR A 502 -51.22 -7.88 46.74
N ARG A 503 -51.65 -6.69 47.19
CA ARG A 503 -50.82 -5.82 48.05
C ARG A 503 -50.47 -6.48 49.38
N ASN A 504 -51.35 -7.35 49.89
CA ASN A 504 -51.12 -8.13 51.10
C ASN A 504 -50.13 -9.31 50.92
N SER A 505 -49.60 -9.54 49.71
CA SER A 505 -48.68 -10.63 49.37
C SER A 505 -49.25 -12.05 49.52
N LEU A 506 -50.56 -12.21 49.70
CA LEU A 506 -51.19 -13.52 49.95
C LEU A 506 -51.63 -14.24 48.68
N THR A 507 -51.83 -13.51 47.59
CA THR A 507 -52.20 -14.07 46.30
C THR A 507 -51.21 -13.60 45.22
N LEU A 508 -50.72 -14.54 44.42
CA LEU A 508 -49.95 -14.28 43.20
C LEU A 508 -50.79 -14.71 42.00
N TYR A 509 -50.93 -13.84 41.00
CA TYR A 509 -51.47 -14.17 39.69
C TYR A 509 -50.34 -14.34 38.69
N THR A 510 -50.44 -15.39 37.87
CA THR A 510 -49.50 -15.71 36.79
C THR A 510 -50.29 -15.83 35.49
N SER A 511 -49.96 -15.02 34.48
CA SER A 511 -50.53 -15.16 33.14
C SER A 511 -49.66 -16.04 32.25
N TYR A 512 -50.30 -16.79 31.36
CA TYR A 512 -49.64 -17.71 30.45
C TYR A 512 -49.91 -17.37 28.97
N GLY A 513 -49.08 -17.88 28.07
CA GLY A 513 -49.20 -17.69 26.62
C GLY A 513 -50.53 -18.20 26.03
N SER A 514 -51.14 -19.22 26.62
CA SER A 514 -52.48 -19.69 26.26
C SER A 514 -53.61 -18.74 26.65
N GLY A 515 -53.32 -17.69 27.43
CA GLY A 515 -54.34 -16.82 28.04
C GLY A 515 -54.93 -17.37 29.33
N THR A 516 -54.44 -18.53 29.79
CA THR A 516 -54.77 -19.04 31.13
C THR A 516 -54.14 -18.14 32.19
N ILE A 517 -54.88 -17.83 33.25
CA ILE A 517 -54.35 -17.15 34.43
C ILE A 517 -54.51 -18.07 35.63
N ARG A 518 -53.44 -18.25 36.40
CA ARG A 518 -53.48 -19.04 37.63
C ARG A 518 -53.30 -18.14 38.84
N SER A 519 -54.04 -18.42 39.89
CA SER A 519 -53.89 -17.77 41.19
C SER A 519 -53.29 -18.75 42.18
N TRP A 520 -52.27 -18.29 42.89
CA TRP A 520 -51.55 -19.03 43.91
C TRP A 520 -51.82 -18.35 45.24
N GLN A 521 -52.17 -19.12 46.26
CA GLN A 521 -52.48 -18.57 47.58
C GLN A 521 -51.49 -19.08 48.62
N ARG A 522 -51.24 -18.26 49.63
CA ARG A 522 -50.44 -18.61 50.81
C ARG A 522 -51.10 -18.10 52.09
N PRO A 523 -50.93 -18.83 53.21
CA PRO A 523 -51.07 -18.24 54.54
C PRO A 523 -50.03 -17.13 54.79
N ARG A 524 -50.28 -16.27 55.79
CA ARG A 524 -49.27 -15.29 56.24
C ARG A 524 -48.01 -16.03 56.67
N ASP A 525 -46.84 -15.50 56.28
CA ASP A 525 -45.52 -16.00 56.68
C ASP A 525 -45.09 -17.42 56.22
N VAL A 526 -45.94 -18.15 55.49
CA VAL A 526 -45.63 -19.48 54.91
C VAL A 526 -45.40 -19.40 53.39
N ARG A 527 -44.80 -20.43 52.76
CA ARG A 527 -44.70 -20.53 51.28
C ARG A 527 -46.07 -20.67 50.62
N PHE A 528 -46.14 -20.34 49.32
CA PHE A 528 -47.31 -20.62 48.48
C PHE A 528 -47.60 -22.12 48.38
N ASP A 529 -48.88 -22.46 48.23
CA ASP A 529 -49.28 -23.83 47.89
C ASP A 529 -48.66 -24.24 46.55
N SER A 530 -48.28 -25.52 46.43
CA SER A 530 -47.71 -26.08 45.21
C SER A 530 -48.73 -26.22 44.08
N LYS A 531 -50.04 -26.14 44.40
CA LYS A 531 -51.13 -26.15 43.43
C LYS A 531 -51.80 -24.76 43.34
N PRO A 532 -52.26 -24.35 42.15
CA PRO A 532 -53.01 -23.11 42.03
C PRO A 532 -54.36 -23.23 42.73
N ALA A 533 -54.75 -22.17 43.46
CA ALA A 533 -56.03 -22.09 44.16
C ALA A 533 -57.22 -21.90 43.20
N LYS A 534 -57.02 -21.14 42.12
CA LYS A 534 -57.98 -21.01 41.02
C LYS A 534 -57.24 -20.95 39.69
N VAL A 535 -57.83 -21.55 38.65
CA VAL A 535 -57.41 -21.43 37.25
C VAL A 535 -58.51 -20.69 36.50
N LEU A 536 -58.20 -19.47 36.04
CA LEU A 536 -59.08 -18.62 35.27
C LEU A 536 -58.77 -18.83 33.79
N LYS A 537 -59.78 -19.22 33.02
CA LYS A 537 -59.64 -19.43 31.57
C LYS A 537 -60.64 -18.57 30.82
N VAL A 538 -60.19 -18.05 29.69
CA VAL A 538 -61.08 -17.50 28.67
C VAL A 538 -61.55 -18.68 27.81
N PRO A 539 -62.83 -18.75 27.38
CA PRO A 539 -63.28 -19.82 26.50
C PRO A 539 -62.42 -19.95 25.23
N ASP A 540 -62.09 -21.18 24.81
CA ASP A 540 -61.01 -21.49 23.86
C ASP A 540 -61.00 -20.66 22.57
N ARG A 541 -62.19 -20.42 21.96
CA ARG A 541 -62.33 -19.59 20.75
C ARG A 541 -61.89 -18.12 20.91
N PHE A 542 -61.67 -17.67 22.14
CA PHE A 542 -61.26 -16.32 22.51
C PHE A 542 -59.89 -16.27 23.18
N ALA A 543 -59.18 -17.38 23.25
CA ALA A 543 -57.83 -17.45 23.81
C ALA A 543 -56.88 -16.46 23.12
N TYR A 544 -55.96 -15.89 23.90
CA TYR A 544 -54.96 -14.93 23.44
C TYR A 544 -53.77 -14.92 24.41
N GLN A 545 -52.61 -14.50 23.95
CA GLN A 545 -51.43 -14.35 24.82
C GLN A 545 -51.65 -13.19 25.79
N ALA A 546 -51.79 -13.49 27.09
CA ALA A 546 -52.01 -12.50 28.14
C ALA A 546 -50.67 -11.91 28.61
N TRP A 547 -50.22 -10.86 27.92
CA TRP A 547 -48.92 -10.20 28.11
C TRP A 547 -48.77 -9.42 29.41
N SER A 548 -49.86 -8.87 29.96
CA SER A 548 -49.81 -8.07 31.18
C SER A 548 -51.07 -8.26 32.02
N LEU A 549 -50.91 -8.18 33.34
CA LEU A 549 -51.97 -8.27 34.33
C LEU A 549 -52.02 -7.01 35.20
N ALA A 550 -53.22 -6.55 35.55
CA ALA A 550 -53.42 -5.47 36.51
C ALA A 550 -54.59 -5.77 37.45
N LEU A 551 -54.42 -5.46 38.74
CA LEU A 551 -55.50 -5.46 39.73
C LEU A 551 -55.99 -4.03 39.94
N SER A 552 -57.31 -3.87 39.99
CA SER A 552 -57.92 -2.62 40.43
C SER A 552 -57.41 -2.22 41.82
N PRO A 553 -57.37 -0.91 42.17
CA PRO A 553 -56.91 -0.49 43.48
C PRO A 553 -57.75 -0.95 44.67
N ASP A 554 -58.90 -1.58 44.47
CA ASP A 554 -59.69 -2.27 45.51
C ASP A 554 -59.54 -3.80 45.46
N GLU A 555 -58.70 -4.33 44.57
CA GLU A 555 -58.42 -5.75 44.32
C GLU A 555 -59.64 -6.61 43.94
N LYS A 556 -60.74 -5.99 43.49
CA LYS A 556 -61.96 -6.72 43.06
C LYS A 556 -61.97 -7.10 41.60
N ILE A 557 -61.26 -6.37 40.75
CA ILE A 557 -61.21 -6.60 39.31
C ILE A 557 -59.78 -6.96 38.92
N LEU A 558 -59.61 -8.14 38.33
CA LEU A 558 -58.40 -8.55 37.65
C LEU A 558 -58.56 -8.26 36.17
N VAL A 559 -57.61 -7.57 35.56
CA VAL A 559 -57.56 -7.29 34.12
C VAL A 559 -56.37 -8.02 33.53
N SER A 560 -56.56 -8.58 32.34
CA SER A 560 -55.46 -9.06 31.52
C SER A 560 -55.52 -8.45 30.13
N ALA A 561 -54.34 -8.11 29.62
CA ALA A 561 -54.14 -7.48 28.33
C ALA A 561 -53.29 -8.37 27.43
N GLY A 562 -53.49 -8.28 26.12
CA GLY A 562 -52.69 -9.08 25.23
C GLY A 562 -53.03 -9.00 23.76
N GLN A 563 -52.79 -10.11 23.07
CA GLN A 563 -52.98 -10.26 21.62
C GLN A 563 -54.42 -9.96 21.18
N PHE A 564 -54.57 -9.53 19.93
CA PHE A 564 -55.81 -9.00 19.34
C PHE A 564 -56.34 -7.75 20.06
N LYS A 565 -55.47 -6.97 20.73
CA LYS A 565 -55.82 -5.83 21.60
C LYS A 565 -57.01 -6.14 22.51
N ARG A 566 -57.03 -7.32 23.11
CA ARG A 566 -58.11 -7.72 24.03
C ARG A 566 -57.76 -7.32 25.46
N LEU A 567 -58.77 -6.82 26.16
CA LEU A 567 -58.76 -6.60 27.60
C LEU A 567 -59.88 -7.46 28.18
N VAL A 568 -59.51 -8.54 28.87
CA VAL A 568 -60.46 -9.41 29.57
C VAL A 568 -60.34 -9.14 31.06
N LEU A 569 -61.48 -9.01 31.72
CA LEU A 569 -61.63 -8.63 33.10
C LEU A 569 -62.36 -9.75 33.84
N TRP A 570 -61.97 -9.99 35.09
CA TRP A 570 -62.64 -10.92 36.00
C TRP A 570 -62.96 -10.22 37.30
N ASP A 571 -64.13 -10.55 37.82
CA ASP A 571 -64.48 -10.32 39.22
C ASP A 571 -63.74 -11.38 40.03
N VAL A 572 -62.86 -10.95 40.93
CA VAL A 572 -61.99 -11.84 41.72
C VAL A 572 -62.81 -12.79 42.62
N ALA A 573 -63.99 -12.37 43.07
CA ALA A 573 -64.88 -13.19 43.88
C ALA A 573 -65.59 -14.24 43.02
N ASN A 574 -66.18 -13.83 41.90
CA ASN A 574 -67.08 -14.67 41.09
C ASN A 574 -66.39 -15.42 39.94
N SER A 575 -65.15 -15.05 39.60
CA SER A 575 -64.36 -15.63 38.50
C SER A 575 -65.01 -15.57 37.12
N GLN A 576 -66.02 -14.72 36.91
CA GLN A 576 -66.73 -14.58 35.63
C GLN A 576 -65.99 -13.60 34.71
N PRO A 577 -65.58 -14.00 33.49
CA PRO A 577 -64.92 -13.11 32.55
C PRO A 577 -65.92 -12.21 31.80
N TRP A 578 -65.52 -10.96 31.57
CA TRP A 578 -66.11 -10.08 30.56
C TRP A 578 -65.01 -9.33 29.82
N GLN A 579 -65.33 -8.79 28.65
CA GLN A 579 -64.38 -8.07 27.82
C GLN A 579 -64.74 -6.59 27.75
N LEU A 580 -63.71 -5.74 27.75
CA LEU A 580 -63.87 -4.31 27.49
C LEU A 580 -64.07 -4.09 25.98
N ARG A 581 -65.20 -3.48 25.61
CA ARG A 581 -65.47 -3.06 24.23
C ARG A 581 -64.62 -1.84 23.90
N LEU A 582 -63.81 -1.92 22.85
CA LEU A 582 -63.07 -0.78 22.31
C LEU A 582 -63.91 -0.04 21.26
N SER A 583 -63.62 1.25 21.01
CA SER A 583 -64.30 2.08 20.01
C SER A 583 -64.19 1.50 18.58
N GLU A 584 -65.15 1.82 17.70
CA GLU A 584 -65.41 1.14 16.41
C GLU A 584 -64.26 1.15 15.39
N ASN A 585 -63.28 2.05 15.50
CA ASN A 585 -62.08 2.06 14.65
C ASN A 585 -61.08 0.91 14.93
N ALA A 586 -61.42 -0.04 15.80
CA ALA A 586 -60.57 -1.17 16.19
C ALA A 586 -61.07 -2.53 15.64
N GLN A 587 -61.81 -2.55 14.53
CA GLN A 587 -62.51 -3.76 14.04
C GLN A 587 -61.67 -4.69 13.13
N ASN A 588 -60.58 -4.21 12.53
CA ASN A 588 -59.64 -5.06 11.78
C ASN A 588 -58.38 -5.28 12.62
N ARG A 589 -58.37 -6.34 13.44
CA ARG A 589 -57.21 -6.72 14.26
C ARG A 589 -56.57 -7.98 13.70
N GLY A 590 -55.32 -7.86 13.29
CA GLY A 590 -54.48 -8.98 12.92
C GLY A 590 -53.86 -9.66 14.13
N GLU A 591 -53.15 -10.76 13.88
CA GLU A 591 -52.39 -11.48 14.92
C GLU A 591 -51.28 -10.64 15.55
N ASN A 592 -50.89 -9.54 14.90
CA ASN A 592 -49.81 -8.64 15.35
C ASN A 592 -50.29 -7.43 16.17
N ASP A 593 -51.58 -7.39 16.54
CA ASP A 593 -52.14 -6.33 17.34
C ASP A 593 -52.13 -6.68 18.84
N PHE A 594 -51.35 -5.96 19.63
CA PHE A 594 -51.17 -6.26 21.06
C PHE A 594 -51.51 -5.06 21.93
N PHE A 595 -52.11 -5.32 23.08
CA PHE A 595 -51.80 -4.52 24.26
C PHE A 595 -50.61 -5.16 24.96
N TRP A 596 -49.53 -4.40 25.12
CA TRP A 596 -48.29 -4.88 25.73
C TRP A 596 -48.33 -4.79 27.25
N ASP A 597 -48.84 -3.68 27.77
CA ASP A 597 -48.87 -3.41 29.20
C ASP A 597 -50.14 -2.68 29.64
N ILE A 598 -50.53 -2.92 30.89
CA ILE A 598 -51.67 -2.30 31.54
C ILE A 598 -51.35 -1.90 32.98
N ASN A 599 -51.84 -0.74 33.38
CA ASN A 599 -51.63 -0.25 34.74
C ASN A 599 -52.80 0.59 35.24
N PHE A 600 -53.16 0.45 36.51
CA PHE A 600 -54.15 1.32 37.14
C PHE A 600 -53.48 2.58 37.66
N ALA A 601 -54.09 3.73 37.40
CA ALA A 601 -53.68 4.95 38.08
C ALA A 601 -53.92 4.82 39.60
N PRO A 602 -52.92 5.14 40.44
CA PRO A 602 -52.98 4.90 41.88
C PRO A 602 -54.29 5.38 42.53
N ASN A 603 -54.92 4.55 43.36
CA ASN A 603 -56.16 4.87 44.07
C ASN A 603 -57.32 5.37 43.17
N THR A 604 -57.38 4.97 41.90
CA THR A 604 -58.49 5.30 40.98
C THR A 604 -58.96 4.08 40.19
N SER A 605 -60.17 4.15 39.61
CA SER A 605 -60.68 3.13 38.67
C SER A 605 -60.14 3.29 37.24
N ILE A 606 -59.16 4.16 37.02
CA ILE A 606 -58.67 4.48 35.67
C ILE A 606 -57.59 3.47 35.28
N LEU A 607 -57.86 2.72 34.22
CA LEU A 607 -56.95 1.76 33.60
C LEU A 607 -56.28 2.39 32.39
N ALA A 608 -54.96 2.32 32.33
CA ALA A 608 -54.18 2.61 31.14
C ALA A 608 -53.78 1.32 30.41
N ALA A 609 -53.77 1.34 29.09
CA ALA A 609 -53.14 0.30 28.27
C ALA A 609 -52.27 0.91 27.17
N SER A 610 -51.12 0.29 26.92
CA SER A 610 -50.23 0.64 25.81
C SER A 610 -50.28 -0.41 24.71
N ASP A 611 -50.23 0.02 23.45
CA ASP A 611 -50.43 -0.87 22.30
C ASP A 611 -49.29 -0.91 21.27
N SER A 612 -49.40 -1.87 20.35
CA SER A 612 -48.48 -2.10 19.22
C SER A 612 -48.45 -0.95 18.20
N ASP A 613 -49.44 -0.06 18.18
CA ASP A 613 -49.52 1.05 17.22
C ASP A 613 -48.92 2.35 17.81
N GLY A 614 -48.37 2.26 19.01
CA GLY A 614 -47.75 3.38 19.71
C GLY A 614 -48.74 4.29 20.43
N TYR A 615 -49.96 3.82 20.69
CA TYR A 615 -50.96 4.55 21.46
C TYR A 615 -50.97 4.14 22.92
N VAL A 616 -51.34 5.10 23.76
CA VAL A 616 -51.81 4.85 25.13
C VAL A 616 -53.28 5.25 25.20
N THR A 617 -54.10 4.39 25.80
CA THR A 617 -55.53 4.62 26.00
C THR A 617 -55.89 4.48 27.48
N LEU A 618 -56.73 5.39 27.97
CA LEU A 618 -57.23 5.41 29.35
C LEU A 618 -58.73 5.16 29.37
N TRP A 619 -59.19 4.26 30.24
CA TRP A 619 -60.60 3.99 30.51
C TRP A 619 -60.92 4.15 31.98
N ASP A 620 -62.10 4.71 32.27
CA ASP A 620 -62.64 4.73 33.64
C ASP A 620 -63.55 3.52 33.87
N LEU A 621 -63.07 2.55 34.64
CA LEU A 621 -63.82 1.33 34.92
C LEU A 621 -64.95 1.51 35.94
N SER A 622 -65.08 2.69 36.57
CA SER A 622 -66.25 2.99 37.41
C SER A 622 -67.49 3.31 36.57
N GLN A 623 -67.29 3.67 35.30
CA GLN A 623 -68.35 4.09 34.38
C GLN A 623 -68.53 3.07 33.25
N CYS A 624 -68.74 1.80 33.62
CA CYS A 624 -69.01 0.73 32.67
C CYS A 624 -70.50 0.46 32.54
N GLN A 625 -70.99 0.40 31.30
CA GLN A 625 -72.34 -0.05 30.98
C GLN A 625 -72.27 -1.42 30.32
N LYS A 626 -73.18 -2.33 30.69
CA LYS A 626 -73.34 -3.60 29.99
C LYS A 626 -73.74 -3.28 28.55
N ALA A 627 -72.90 -3.65 27.59
CA ALA A 627 -73.25 -3.50 26.19
C ALA A 627 -74.17 -4.67 25.84
N THR A 628 -75.48 -4.44 25.81
CA THR A 628 -76.43 -5.41 25.24
C THR A 628 -76.29 -5.35 23.74
N PRO A 629 -75.76 -6.38 23.06
CA PRO A 629 -75.71 -6.35 21.61
C PRO A 629 -77.13 -6.64 21.12
N LYS A 630 -77.73 -5.73 20.35
CA LYS A 630 -78.95 -6.05 19.58
C LYS A 630 -78.55 -7.13 18.57
N GLY A 631 -78.83 -8.39 18.89
CA GLY A 631 -78.65 -9.54 17.98
C GLY A 631 -77.31 -10.27 18.03
N SER A 632 -76.48 -10.15 19.08
CA SER A 632 -75.29 -11.02 19.16
C SER A 632 -75.68 -12.49 19.36
N PRO A 633 -75.07 -13.45 18.65
CA PRO A 633 -75.23 -14.86 18.98
C PRO A 633 -74.80 -15.11 20.44
N LYS A 634 -75.35 -16.15 21.09
CA LYS A 634 -75.10 -16.61 22.49
C LYS A 634 -73.63 -16.96 22.81
N GLU A 635 -72.73 -16.56 21.94
CA GLU A 635 -71.41 -17.10 21.71
C GLU A 635 -70.29 -16.08 21.95
N GLN A 636 -70.60 -14.83 22.29
CA GLN A 636 -69.62 -13.80 22.60
C GLN A 636 -69.42 -13.65 24.11
N LEU A 637 -68.17 -13.43 24.55
CA LEU A 637 -67.89 -12.96 25.92
C LEU A 637 -68.74 -11.72 26.22
N PRO A 638 -69.37 -11.62 27.41
CA PRO A 638 -70.12 -10.44 27.79
C PRO A 638 -69.26 -9.18 27.60
N GLN A 639 -69.75 -8.22 26.84
CA GLN A 639 -69.03 -6.98 26.57
C GLN A 639 -69.50 -5.89 27.51
N GLN A 640 -68.56 -5.12 28.05
CA GLN A 640 -68.86 -3.88 28.76
C GLN A 640 -68.21 -2.71 28.04
N SER A 641 -68.97 -1.63 27.87
CA SER A 641 -68.44 -0.37 27.34
C SER A 641 -68.18 0.55 28.52
N CYS A 642 -66.93 0.96 28.70
CA CYS A 642 -66.55 1.90 29.74
C CYS A 642 -66.13 3.23 29.11
N GLU A 643 -66.25 4.33 29.86
CA GLU A 643 -65.87 5.66 29.38
C GLU A 643 -64.37 5.70 29.02
N GLN A 644 -64.05 5.96 27.76
CA GLN A 644 -62.68 6.23 27.33
C GLN A 644 -62.32 7.68 27.65
N ARG A 645 -61.46 7.89 28.64
CA ARG A 645 -61.05 9.21 29.11
C ARG A 645 -60.10 9.91 28.15
N ALA A 646 -59.19 9.15 27.54
CA ALA A 646 -58.22 9.68 26.60
C ALA A 646 -57.63 8.57 25.72
N ARG A 647 -57.23 8.93 24.50
CA ARG A 647 -56.37 8.13 23.63
C ARG A 647 -55.44 9.07 22.87
N TRP A 648 -54.15 8.83 22.92
CA TRP A 648 -53.17 9.66 22.20
C TRP A 648 -51.99 8.82 21.74
N GLN A 649 -51.36 9.27 20.67
CA GLN A 649 -50.17 8.62 20.13
C GLN A 649 -48.94 9.10 20.92
N VAL A 650 -48.24 8.14 21.50
CA VAL A 650 -47.04 8.35 22.32
C VAL A 650 -45.78 8.08 21.51
N SER A 651 -45.84 7.09 20.61
CA SER A 651 -44.75 6.70 19.71
C SER A 651 -45.28 6.33 18.33
N LYS A 652 -44.38 6.23 17.35
CA LYS A 652 -44.68 5.67 16.02
C LYS A 652 -44.56 4.14 15.98
N THR A 653 -44.03 3.55 17.04
CA THR A 653 -43.79 2.11 17.19
C THR A 653 -44.43 1.61 18.48
N SER A 654 -44.40 0.30 18.74
CA SER A 654 -44.98 -0.31 19.93
C SER A 654 -44.55 0.39 21.22
N VAL A 655 -45.51 0.67 22.10
CA VAL A 655 -45.23 1.09 23.48
C VAL A 655 -45.36 -0.15 24.37
N ARG A 656 -44.23 -0.62 24.90
CA ARG A 656 -44.15 -1.90 25.63
C ARG A 656 -44.49 -1.80 27.10
N ASN A 657 -44.25 -0.65 27.73
CA ASN A 657 -44.44 -0.48 29.17
C ASN A 657 -45.04 0.89 29.48
N ILE A 658 -45.92 0.94 30.47
CA ILE A 658 -46.50 2.16 31.02
C ILE A 658 -46.63 2.11 32.53
N LEU A 659 -46.24 3.19 33.20
CA LEU A 659 -46.26 3.28 34.65
C LEU A 659 -46.75 4.66 35.09
N PHE A 660 -47.65 4.71 36.06
CA PHE A 660 -48.01 5.97 36.72
C PHE A 660 -47.02 6.30 37.82
N THR A 661 -46.68 7.57 37.98
CA THR A 661 -46.00 8.01 39.21
C THR A 661 -46.95 7.86 40.40
N PRO A 662 -46.44 7.55 41.61
CA PRO A 662 -47.30 7.35 42.80
C PRO A 662 -48.16 8.57 43.16
N ASP A 663 -47.69 9.78 42.83
CA ASP A 663 -48.42 11.05 42.99
C ASP A 663 -49.49 11.30 41.92
N ARG A 664 -49.54 10.46 40.87
CA ARG A 664 -50.48 10.51 39.73
C ARG A 664 -50.35 11.74 38.85
N ARG A 665 -49.24 12.48 38.96
CA ARG A 665 -48.98 13.67 38.12
C ARG A 665 -48.39 13.31 36.76
N TRP A 666 -47.81 12.13 36.62
CA TRP A 666 -47.14 11.71 35.40
C TRP A 666 -47.47 10.26 35.04
N LEU A 667 -47.52 9.99 33.74
CA LEU A 667 -47.48 8.65 33.17
C LEU A 667 -46.17 8.51 32.39
N VAL A 668 -45.38 7.51 32.71
CA VAL A 668 -44.13 7.17 32.03
C VAL A 668 -44.41 6.07 31.01
N SER A 669 -43.90 6.22 29.79
CA SER A 669 -44.04 5.25 28.70
C SER A 669 -42.68 4.91 28.11
N ALA A 670 -42.47 3.65 27.70
CA ALA A 670 -41.34 3.26 26.87
C ALA A 670 -41.65 2.09 25.93
N GLY A 671 -40.87 1.96 24.86
CA GLY A 671 -41.08 0.90 23.88
C GLY A 671 -39.99 0.75 22.82
N ASP A 672 -40.42 0.37 21.62
CA ASP A 672 -39.54 -0.08 20.53
C ASP A 672 -38.70 1.04 19.91
N ASP A 673 -39.05 2.30 20.13
CA ASP A 673 -38.30 3.48 19.68
C ASP A 673 -37.12 3.85 20.61
N GLY A 674 -36.92 3.08 21.69
CA GLY A 674 -35.87 3.31 22.67
C GLY A 674 -36.09 4.56 23.53
N GLN A 675 -37.27 5.20 23.48
CA GLN A 675 -37.54 6.42 24.25
C GLN A 675 -38.22 6.12 25.58
N ILE A 676 -37.82 6.84 26.62
CA ILE A 676 -38.57 6.93 27.89
C ILE A 676 -39.13 8.33 28.00
N LEU A 677 -40.46 8.44 27.95
CA LEU A 677 -41.18 9.71 27.96
C LEU A 677 -42.10 9.78 29.18
N ALA A 678 -42.13 10.94 29.84
CA ALA A 678 -43.06 11.26 30.92
C ALA A 678 -44.10 12.27 30.43
N TRP A 679 -45.37 11.88 30.56
CA TRP A 679 -46.54 12.63 30.13
C TRP A 679 -47.23 13.24 31.35
N ARG A 680 -47.38 14.56 31.37
CA ARG A 680 -48.05 15.24 32.48
C ARG A 680 -49.55 14.92 32.45
N LEU A 681 -50.11 14.66 33.62
CA LEU A 681 -51.52 14.36 33.81
C LEU A 681 -52.23 15.52 34.50
N THR A 682 -53.48 15.75 34.11
CA THR A 682 -54.39 16.67 34.79
C THR A 682 -54.94 16.04 36.08
N ALA A 683 -55.63 16.82 36.91
CA ALA A 683 -56.30 16.32 38.12
C ALA A 683 -57.35 15.23 37.83
N LYS A 684 -57.87 15.15 36.60
CA LYS A 684 -58.80 14.10 36.16
C LYS A 684 -58.09 12.85 35.60
N VAL A 685 -56.76 12.78 35.75
CA VAL A 685 -55.90 11.68 35.24
C VAL A 685 -56.08 11.50 33.72
N THR A 686 -56.08 12.62 33.00
CA THR A 686 -55.98 12.66 31.54
C THR A 686 -54.68 13.36 31.14
N PRO A 687 -54.07 13.01 30.00
CA PRO A 687 -52.85 13.68 29.55
C PRO A 687 -53.11 15.16 29.26
N ASP A 688 -52.23 16.04 29.72
CA ASP A 688 -52.19 17.43 29.29
C ASP A 688 -51.39 17.54 27.98
N LEU A 689 -52.08 17.36 26.86
CA LEU A 689 -51.48 17.40 25.52
C LEU A 689 -51.08 18.80 25.07
N THR A 690 -51.38 19.85 25.85
CA THR A 690 -50.85 21.20 25.58
C THR A 690 -49.37 21.31 25.93
N GLN A 691 -48.89 20.44 26.83
CA GLN A 691 -47.50 20.35 27.24
C GLN A 691 -46.79 19.22 26.47
N LYS A 692 -45.57 19.50 26.00
CA LYS A 692 -44.74 18.45 25.40
C LYS A 692 -44.34 17.43 26.49
N PRO A 693 -44.26 16.13 26.17
CA PRO A 693 -43.76 15.13 27.12
C PRO A 693 -42.32 15.44 27.51
N LYS A 694 -41.98 15.20 28.78
CA LYS A 694 -40.61 15.27 29.27
C LYS A 694 -39.87 14.02 28.84
N ARG A 695 -38.74 14.18 28.15
CA ARG A 695 -37.90 13.05 27.73
C ARG A 695 -36.92 12.72 28.85
N ILE A 696 -37.03 11.51 29.38
CA ILE A 696 -36.14 11.00 30.44
C ILE A 696 -34.88 10.42 29.82
N ALA A 697 -35.02 9.60 28.77
CA ALA A 697 -33.90 8.94 28.10
C ALA A 697 -34.21 8.58 26.65
N THR A 698 -33.14 8.34 25.89
CA THR A 698 -33.19 7.71 24.55
C THR A 698 -32.04 6.72 24.44
N LEU A 699 -32.39 5.46 24.23
CA LEU A 699 -31.45 4.36 24.05
C LEU A 699 -31.39 3.95 22.56
N PRO A 700 -30.27 3.37 22.10
CA PRO A 700 -30.14 2.88 20.72
C PRO A 700 -30.93 1.58 20.48
N SER A 701 -31.41 0.94 21.53
CA SER A 701 -32.08 -0.36 21.53
C SER A 701 -33.52 -0.23 22.04
N ARG A 702 -34.36 -1.23 21.73
CA ARG A 702 -35.75 -1.27 22.24
C ARG A 702 -35.78 -1.46 23.75
N ILE A 703 -36.71 -0.78 24.41
CA ILE A 703 -36.95 -0.91 25.84
C ILE A 703 -38.06 -1.93 26.06
N THR A 704 -37.70 -3.00 26.75
CA THR A 704 -38.54 -4.19 26.94
C THR A 704 -39.27 -4.17 28.28
N SER A 705 -38.68 -3.54 29.30
CA SER A 705 -39.26 -3.47 30.64
C SER A 705 -38.93 -2.16 31.33
N LEU A 706 -39.89 -1.66 32.11
CA LEU A 706 -39.70 -0.55 33.03
C LEU A 706 -40.18 -0.92 34.44
N ASP A 707 -39.56 -0.30 35.44
CA ASP A 707 -40.12 -0.18 36.78
C ASP A 707 -39.78 1.19 37.37
N LEU A 708 -40.60 1.67 38.30
CA LEU A 708 -40.36 2.94 38.97
C LEU A 708 -40.67 2.91 40.46
N ILE A 709 -40.00 3.77 41.21
CA ILE A 709 -40.30 4.02 42.61
C ILE A 709 -40.08 5.48 42.98
N ALA A 710 -40.99 6.07 43.75
CA ALA A 710 -40.80 7.40 44.33
C ALA A 710 -40.04 7.31 45.66
N LYS A 711 -39.04 8.18 45.84
CA LYS A 711 -38.34 8.43 47.09
C LYS A 711 -38.30 9.94 47.38
N GLU A 712 -37.83 10.33 48.56
CA GLU A 712 -37.71 11.75 48.97
C GLU A 712 -36.94 12.61 47.96
N GLN A 713 -36.02 12.00 47.21
CA GLN A 713 -35.16 12.66 46.22
C GLN A 713 -35.72 12.68 44.78
N GLY A 714 -36.95 12.20 44.55
CA GLY A 714 -37.59 12.13 43.23
C GLY A 714 -37.99 10.71 42.83
N VAL A 715 -38.34 10.52 41.54
CA VAL A 715 -38.76 9.24 40.99
C VAL A 715 -37.55 8.54 40.35
N TRP A 716 -37.24 7.35 40.83
CA TRP A 716 -36.24 6.46 40.25
C TRP A 716 -36.91 5.55 39.22
N ILE A 717 -36.31 5.42 38.04
CA ILE A 717 -36.85 4.63 36.93
C ILE A 717 -35.75 3.68 36.47
N ALA A 718 -36.02 2.38 36.50
CA ALA A 718 -35.14 1.36 35.95
C ALA A 718 -35.67 0.88 34.60
N SER A 719 -34.78 0.64 33.64
CA SER A 719 -35.14 0.06 32.34
C SER A 719 -34.29 -1.16 32.02
N GLY A 720 -34.93 -2.17 31.42
CA GLY A 720 -34.27 -3.26 30.72
C GLY A 720 -34.38 -3.06 29.21
N SER A 721 -33.33 -3.44 28.49
CA SER A 721 -33.26 -3.31 27.03
C SER A 721 -32.76 -4.59 26.36
N ASP A 722 -32.99 -4.62 25.05
CA ASP A 722 -32.63 -5.73 24.17
C ASP A 722 -31.12 -5.95 24.01
N ASP A 723 -30.33 -4.91 24.23
CA ASP A 723 -28.86 -4.94 24.18
C ASP A 723 -28.22 -5.51 25.45
N ALA A 724 -29.00 -6.25 26.23
CA ALA A 724 -28.61 -6.91 27.48
C ALA A 724 -28.21 -5.95 28.61
N GLN A 725 -28.58 -4.67 28.50
CA GLN A 725 -28.28 -3.65 29.50
C GLN A 725 -29.44 -3.35 30.44
N VAL A 726 -29.05 -2.84 31.62
CA VAL A 726 -29.95 -2.32 32.63
C VAL A 726 -29.51 -0.90 32.93
N HIS A 727 -30.43 0.03 32.87
CA HIS A 727 -30.17 1.45 33.13
C HIS A 727 -31.04 1.95 34.27
N LEU A 728 -30.54 2.97 34.96
CA LEU A 728 -31.26 3.67 36.01
C LEU A 728 -31.26 5.16 35.72
N TYR A 729 -32.42 5.78 35.91
CA TYR A 729 -32.64 7.19 35.70
C TYR A 729 -33.28 7.79 36.94
N ARG A 730 -33.04 9.09 37.13
CA ARG A 730 -33.71 9.91 38.13
C ARG A 730 -34.56 10.94 37.39
N PHE A 731 -35.85 10.93 37.67
CA PHE A 731 -36.83 11.88 37.14
C PHE A 731 -37.35 12.73 38.31
N ASN A 732 -37.15 14.04 38.24
CA ASN A 732 -37.74 14.97 39.18
C ASN A 732 -39.09 15.47 38.62
N PRO A 733 -40.23 15.17 39.24
CA PRO A 733 -41.54 15.62 38.75
C PRO A 733 -41.73 17.14 38.77
N ASP A 734 -40.96 17.85 39.60
CA ASP A 734 -41.12 19.28 39.90
C ASP A 734 -40.16 20.21 39.14
N GLU A 735 -39.05 19.66 38.60
CA GLU A 735 -38.17 20.32 37.62
C GLU A 735 -38.68 20.01 36.21
#